data_AF-A0A975GF40-F1
#
_entry.id   AF-A0A975GF40-F1
#
_cell.length_a   1.000
_cell.length_b   1.000
_cell.length_c   1.000
_cell.angle_alpha   90.00
_cell.angle_beta   90.00
_cell.angle_gamma   90.00
#
_symmetry.space_group_name_H-M   'P 1'
#
loop_
_entity.id
_entity.type
_entity.pdbx_description
1 polymer ?
#
loop_
_entity_poly.entity_id
_entity_poly.type
_entity_poly.pdbx_seq_one_letter_code
_entity_poly.pdbx_strand_id
1 'polypeptide(L)'
;MFNRFLYKLSYLSLILLFFGILFAGCQPLSENMPVKKDGKVYGITDGAFRHRWWNYYERGVSFMAGEFWIKAEKDFRAAIAQWDNDQRRIRTYGRHLINYFPHRELGVSLFHQKKYLEAIHELEASISSEKTAKAQYYLDKVRKVWIEQEYLDKHPPQIKLSLSGHTTLSNQFKINVHGKATDDTFVKEISVNGEPVRIDLSQPVFEFNNSVSLKPGKNSIIAEVQDITGKTVTEKMEIFCDRTGPILNIDSLLQDGIEHYILKGYAHDQSGIREIRVNGIKLPDSSGMEISLNHRLSFSGSIKTAEIMAEDMAGNKTFGKIKLNPADNIDFSGNISNSLLFASRQLNTASDARGIMNPEKRMKKIKKTGNYYALLIGINKYETWPELKNAVNDVSELKNILISKYGFLPENVKLKTDSQATWASLVEQMKNMAEKLGDSDNLLIYFAGHGQLDSLTGDGYWIPTDGSPDDQSTWITNSSIKLILGSNTVKARNILVIADSCYSGTLLYPVSFYVNSGISFSGNDNKSLIGMRGKPKKNSLNNARTSYSDSGNNLHNKILELAYRRSRQIIASGGIEPVKDSGGNEHSLFAHYLLKALKENNRQAIDIEYLYNTSIFKPITDKGGQRPVLGRLKTEMDQGGQYVLIMDSKFRQSYLSKDSGESASSGTKEMPDIYPPDIKIRGWNGTKTVYIDKAFLELNVNDSSGIKQVTINKEKILKRPGRNLHLNYLVSLKSGENIFHVICIDQLGNRSEKKIIIFRKIPKVFETGARMSVALFPLDIQGENDFGAQGLFRSHLDESKRFNLKQINTYKNETPLNAARSQEAEFVLSGTITSQNNSLNIVVQIIDTKDSFILTTQDVYGENPDLQQIRYLCKGLAVKICDELPLLEGKVLKIKGKDILLSLGEKHGIKKGMQLIFFQENEPIIDPDTGNELGADADELGIARIQKLMPKYSYSKLVNSNDMDMLESGMRFVMK
;
A
#
# COMPACT_ATOMS: atom_id res chain seq x y z
N MET A 1 -91.59 -9.52 74.14
CA MET A 1 -90.47 -10.45 73.87
C MET A 1 -90.24 -10.53 72.35
N PHE A 2 -89.78 -9.50 71.64
CA PHE A 2 -88.41 -8.97 71.65
C PHE A 2 -87.29 -10.04 71.63
N ASN A 3 -87.37 -11.04 70.72
CA ASN A 3 -86.20 -11.66 70.05
C ASN A 3 -86.51 -12.75 68.99
N ARG A 4 -87.64 -12.71 68.25
CA ARG A 4 -87.91 -13.71 67.17
C ARG A 4 -88.50 -13.17 65.86
N PHE A 5 -88.32 -11.88 65.55
CA PHE A 5 -88.84 -11.28 64.30
C PHE A 5 -87.74 -10.79 63.32
N LEU A 6 -86.47 -11.10 63.55
CA LEU A 6 -85.32 -10.61 62.75
C LEU A 6 -84.67 -11.64 61.79
N TYR A 7 -85.32 -12.77 61.51
CA TYR A 7 -84.73 -13.82 60.64
C TYR A 7 -85.56 -14.19 59.38
N LYS A 8 -86.52 -13.35 58.97
CA LYS A 8 -87.32 -13.58 57.74
C LYS A 8 -87.27 -12.44 56.71
N LEU A 9 -86.29 -11.53 56.80
CA LEU A 9 -86.05 -10.46 55.82
C LEU A 9 -84.67 -10.51 55.13
N SER A 10 -83.98 -11.67 55.16
CA SER A 10 -82.65 -11.83 54.53
C SER A 10 -82.58 -12.82 53.36
N TYR A 11 -83.71 -13.39 52.91
CA TYR A 11 -83.73 -14.30 51.74
C TYR A 11 -84.44 -13.73 50.50
N LEU A 12 -85.17 -12.62 50.61
CA LEU A 12 -85.79 -11.97 49.45
C LEU A 12 -84.89 -10.91 48.78
N SER A 13 -83.90 -10.38 49.51
CA SER A 13 -82.86 -9.47 48.97
C SER A 13 -81.68 -10.20 48.32
N LEU A 14 -81.53 -11.53 48.54
CA LEU A 14 -80.46 -12.32 47.92
C LEU A 14 -80.87 -12.94 46.57
N ILE A 15 -82.17 -13.06 46.27
CA ILE A 15 -82.67 -13.63 45.00
C ILE A 15 -82.86 -12.55 43.92
N LEU A 16 -83.08 -11.28 44.32
CA LEU A 16 -83.08 -10.14 43.38
C LEU A 16 -81.68 -9.60 43.05
N LEU A 17 -80.63 -10.01 43.78
CA LEU A 17 -79.24 -9.66 43.47
C LEU A 17 -78.54 -10.70 42.56
N PHE A 18 -79.19 -11.83 42.26
CA PHE A 18 -78.67 -12.87 41.36
C PHE A 18 -79.30 -12.87 39.95
N PHE A 19 -80.36 -12.09 39.73
CA PHE A 19 -80.99 -11.88 38.42
C PHE A 19 -80.80 -10.46 37.84
N GLY A 20 -79.98 -9.63 38.48
CA GLY A 20 -79.59 -8.28 38.03
C GLY A 20 -78.20 -8.18 37.39
N ILE A 21 -77.55 -9.31 37.07
CA ILE A 21 -76.24 -9.37 36.37
C ILE A 21 -76.39 -10.15 35.05
N LEU A 22 -77.48 -9.90 34.31
CA LEU A 22 -77.66 -10.44 32.95
C LEU A 22 -78.06 -9.39 31.90
N PHE A 23 -78.11 -8.10 32.24
CA PHE A 23 -78.37 -7.03 31.27
C PHE A 23 -77.49 -5.78 31.48
N ALA A 24 -76.18 -5.99 31.59
CA ALA A 24 -75.19 -4.97 31.27
C ALA A 24 -74.02 -5.57 30.47
N GLY A 25 -74.33 -6.55 29.61
CA GLY A 25 -73.47 -7.01 28.54
C GLY A 25 -73.72 -6.18 27.29
N CYS A 26 -73.42 -4.89 27.34
CA CYS A 26 -73.29 -4.05 26.16
C CYS A 26 -71.96 -3.29 26.25
N GLN A 27 -70.86 -4.04 26.29
CA GLN A 27 -69.60 -3.51 25.77
C GLN A 27 -69.77 -3.38 24.25
N PRO A 28 -69.37 -2.26 23.62
CA PRO A 28 -69.38 -2.17 22.16
C PRO A 28 -68.32 -3.15 21.63
N LEU A 29 -68.80 -4.27 21.10
CA LEU A 29 -68.01 -5.31 20.48
C LEU A 29 -67.71 -4.89 19.03
N SER A 30 -66.97 -3.78 18.81
CA SER A 30 -66.64 -3.34 17.42
C SER A 30 -65.55 -2.27 17.23
N GLU A 31 -64.40 -2.24 17.92
CA GLU A 31 -63.37 -1.21 17.62
C GLU A 31 -62.07 -1.69 16.95
N ASN A 32 -61.59 -2.90 17.24
CA ASN A 32 -60.27 -3.35 16.79
C ASN A 32 -60.32 -4.58 15.87
N MET A 33 -61.30 -4.65 14.95
CA MET A 33 -61.23 -5.62 13.84
C MET A 33 -60.16 -5.21 12.83
N PRO A 34 -59.52 -6.18 12.14
CA PRO A 34 -58.59 -5.88 11.07
C PRO A 34 -59.23 -4.97 10.02
N VAL A 35 -58.50 -3.94 9.59
CA VAL A 35 -58.98 -2.91 8.65
C VAL A 35 -58.25 -3.08 7.33
N LYS A 36 -58.96 -2.97 6.20
CA LYS A 36 -58.35 -3.04 4.86
C LYS A 36 -58.16 -1.64 4.28
N LYS A 37 -56.93 -1.32 3.86
CA LYS A 37 -56.56 -0.08 3.14
C LYS A 37 -55.58 -0.47 2.03
N ASP A 38 -55.81 0.03 0.82
CA ASP A 38 -54.97 -0.22 -0.37
C ASP A 38 -54.67 -1.70 -0.64
N GLY A 39 -55.68 -2.56 -0.46
CA GLY A 39 -55.56 -4.01 -0.67
C GLY A 39 -54.88 -4.77 0.46
N LYS A 40 -54.26 -4.10 1.43
CA LYS A 40 -53.57 -4.68 2.59
C LYS A 40 -54.44 -4.63 3.84
N VAL A 41 -54.30 -5.64 4.70
CA VAL A 41 -55.04 -5.75 5.98
C VAL A 41 -54.12 -5.34 7.12
N TYR A 42 -54.63 -4.49 8.01
CA TYR A 42 -53.94 -3.90 9.15
C TYR A 42 -54.67 -4.22 10.46
N GLY A 43 -53.98 -4.20 11.60
CA GLY A 43 -54.54 -4.63 12.88
C GLY A 43 -54.51 -6.16 13.06
N ILE A 44 -53.50 -6.82 12.50
CA ILE A 44 -53.27 -8.27 12.59
C ILE A 44 -52.05 -8.58 13.47
N THR A 45 -51.97 -9.81 13.97
CA THR A 45 -50.84 -10.35 14.73
C THR A 45 -50.37 -11.66 14.08
N ASP A 46 -49.10 -12.02 14.22
CA ASP A 46 -48.53 -13.23 13.59
C ASP A 46 -49.10 -14.54 14.18
N GLY A 47 -49.68 -14.47 15.38
CA GLY A 47 -50.35 -15.59 16.04
C GLY A 47 -51.72 -15.21 16.62
N ALA A 48 -52.33 -16.15 17.34
CA ALA A 48 -53.59 -15.91 18.03
C ALA A 48 -53.47 -14.76 19.04
N PHE A 49 -54.42 -13.82 19.00
CA PHE A 49 -54.47 -12.69 19.92
C PHE A 49 -54.90 -13.17 21.31
N ARG A 50 -53.96 -13.22 22.26
CA ARG A 50 -54.18 -13.75 23.62
C ARG A 50 -54.13 -12.67 24.70
N HIS A 51 -54.37 -11.40 24.32
CA HIS A 51 -54.36 -10.24 25.22
C HIS A 51 -53.06 -10.07 26.03
N ARG A 52 -51.92 -10.50 25.48
CA ARG A 52 -50.60 -10.28 26.07
C ARG A 52 -49.97 -8.99 25.54
N TRP A 53 -49.07 -8.38 26.32
CA TRP A 53 -48.38 -7.13 25.96
C TRP A 53 -47.82 -7.13 24.53
N TRP A 54 -47.18 -8.22 24.09
CA TRP A 54 -46.62 -8.32 22.74
C TRP A 54 -47.71 -8.42 21.65
N ASN A 55 -48.87 -9.00 21.94
CA ASN A 55 -49.98 -9.04 20.98
C ASN A 55 -50.55 -7.64 20.74
N TYR A 56 -50.71 -6.86 21.80
CA TYR A 56 -51.14 -5.46 21.69
C TYR A 56 -50.12 -4.63 20.92
N TYR A 57 -48.82 -4.82 21.20
CA TYR A 57 -47.76 -4.12 20.47
C TYR A 57 -47.69 -4.50 18.98
N GLU A 58 -47.68 -5.79 18.64
CA GLU A 58 -47.70 -6.26 17.24
C GLU A 58 -48.89 -5.69 16.47
N ARG A 59 -50.08 -5.70 17.09
CA ARG A 59 -51.30 -5.15 16.47
C ARG A 59 -51.24 -3.63 16.34
N GLY A 60 -50.70 -2.94 17.34
CA GLY A 60 -50.46 -1.50 17.31
C GLY A 60 -49.50 -1.11 16.18
N VAL A 61 -48.40 -1.83 16.01
CA VAL A 61 -47.45 -1.67 14.89
C VAL A 61 -48.15 -1.91 13.56
N SER A 62 -49.02 -2.93 13.48
CA SER A 62 -49.83 -3.19 12.29
C SER A 62 -50.78 -2.02 11.98
N PHE A 63 -51.49 -1.46 12.96
CA PHE A 63 -52.34 -0.28 12.75
C PHE A 63 -51.53 0.96 12.34
N MET A 64 -50.39 1.17 12.98
CA MET A 64 -49.47 2.26 12.67
C MET A 64 -49.01 2.20 11.20
N ALA A 65 -48.66 1.01 10.70
CA ALA A 65 -48.25 0.80 9.31
C ALA A 65 -49.37 1.12 8.29
N GLY A 66 -50.63 1.18 8.73
CA GLY A 66 -51.78 1.62 7.93
C GLY A 66 -52.18 3.08 8.17
N GLU A 67 -51.43 3.81 9.00
CA GLU A 67 -51.72 5.19 9.45
C GLU A 67 -52.99 5.30 10.31
N PHE A 68 -53.41 4.21 10.96
CA PHE A 68 -54.56 4.21 11.88
C PHE A 68 -54.13 4.66 13.28
N TRP A 69 -53.67 5.91 13.42
CA TRP A 69 -52.98 6.43 14.60
C TRP A 69 -53.77 6.30 15.92
N ILE A 70 -55.08 6.56 15.90
CA ILE A 70 -55.94 6.44 17.09
C ILE A 70 -56.05 4.99 17.57
N LYS A 71 -56.16 4.04 16.63
CA LYS A 71 -56.23 2.60 16.96
C LYS A 71 -54.88 2.09 17.47
N ALA A 72 -53.80 2.56 16.85
CA ALA A 72 -52.44 2.25 17.27
C ALA A 72 -52.17 2.78 18.70
N GLU A 73 -52.54 4.03 19.00
CA GLU A 73 -52.44 4.62 20.35
C GLU A 73 -53.11 3.75 21.41
N LYS A 74 -54.36 3.31 21.16
CA LYS A 74 -55.10 2.46 22.09
C LYS A 74 -54.38 1.15 22.39
N ASP A 75 -53.82 0.51 21.36
CA ASP A 75 -53.09 -0.75 21.49
C ASP A 75 -51.73 -0.55 22.17
N PHE A 76 -50.98 0.51 21.88
CA PHE A 76 -49.72 0.80 22.57
C PHE A 76 -49.93 1.12 24.05
N ARG A 77 -50.95 1.93 24.41
CA ARG A 77 -51.30 2.16 25.82
C ARG A 77 -51.68 0.87 26.55
N ALA A 78 -52.39 -0.04 25.89
CA ALA A 78 -52.73 -1.36 26.45
C ALA A 78 -51.50 -2.27 26.61
N ALA A 79 -50.50 -2.14 25.74
CA ALA A 79 -49.21 -2.83 25.87
C ALA A 79 -48.40 -2.29 27.05
N ILE A 80 -48.26 -0.97 27.16
CA ILE A 80 -47.56 -0.26 28.25
C ILE A 80 -48.16 -0.60 29.62
N ALA A 81 -49.49 -0.64 29.72
CA ALA A 81 -50.17 -1.01 30.97
C ALA A 81 -49.82 -2.42 31.50
N GLN A 82 -49.32 -3.31 30.63
CA GLN A 82 -48.84 -4.63 31.02
C GLN A 82 -47.31 -4.72 31.11
N TRP A 83 -46.60 -4.00 30.25
CA TRP A 83 -45.14 -3.93 30.19
C TRP A 83 -44.70 -2.61 29.55
N ASP A 84 -44.16 -1.71 30.37
CA ASP A 84 -43.78 -0.33 30.02
C ASP A 84 -42.31 -0.16 29.65
N ASN A 85 -41.48 -1.19 29.76
CA ASN A 85 -40.06 -1.03 29.44
C ASN A 85 -39.77 -1.29 27.95
N ASP A 86 -39.38 -0.24 27.22
CA ASP A 86 -38.82 -0.35 25.86
C ASP A 86 -37.52 -1.17 25.91
N GLN A 87 -37.37 -2.18 25.04
CA GLN A 87 -36.24 -3.10 25.07
C GLN A 87 -36.00 -3.80 23.72
N ARG A 88 -34.71 -3.95 23.36
CA ARG A 88 -34.28 -4.79 22.23
C ARG A 88 -34.29 -6.27 22.58
N ARG A 89 -34.68 -7.10 21.62
CA ARG A 89 -34.61 -8.57 21.71
C ARG A 89 -35.23 -9.12 23.00
N ILE A 90 -36.36 -8.57 23.43
CA ILE A 90 -37.11 -9.12 24.56
C ILE A 90 -37.68 -10.47 24.17
N ARG A 91 -37.59 -11.43 25.09
CA ARG A 91 -38.05 -12.79 24.87
C ARG A 91 -39.56 -12.86 25.05
N THR A 92 -40.26 -13.28 24.01
CA THR A 92 -41.67 -13.69 24.13
C THR A 92 -41.74 -15.17 24.53
N TYR A 93 -42.95 -15.72 24.70
CA TYR A 93 -43.12 -17.12 25.09
C TYR A 93 -42.45 -18.07 24.07
N GLY A 94 -41.43 -18.84 24.50
CA GLY A 94 -40.67 -19.77 23.65
C GLY A 94 -39.24 -19.30 23.33
N ARG A 95 -38.78 -19.47 22.08
CA ARG A 95 -37.45 -19.02 21.58
C ARG A 95 -37.52 -17.75 20.71
N HIS A 96 -38.69 -17.11 20.63
CA HIS A 96 -38.89 -15.93 19.80
C HIS A 96 -38.43 -14.67 20.55
N LEU A 97 -37.61 -13.85 19.88
CA LEU A 97 -37.12 -12.57 20.36
C LEU A 97 -37.73 -11.49 19.49
N ILE A 98 -38.30 -10.46 20.11
CA ILE A 98 -38.84 -9.29 19.39
C ILE A 98 -38.17 -8.02 19.87
N ASN A 99 -38.16 -7.00 19.02
CA ASN A 99 -37.83 -5.64 19.42
C ASN A 99 -39.12 -4.97 19.89
N TYR A 100 -39.18 -4.57 21.15
CA TYR A 100 -40.40 -4.06 21.77
C TYR A 100 -40.20 -2.62 22.23
N PHE A 101 -40.89 -1.69 21.59
CA PHE A 101 -40.71 -0.24 21.79
C PHE A 101 -42.05 0.51 21.89
N PRO A 102 -42.95 0.13 22.81
CA PRO A 102 -44.29 0.71 22.86
C PRO A 102 -44.32 2.20 23.16
N HIS A 103 -43.42 2.74 24.00
CA HIS A 103 -43.37 4.19 24.27
C HIS A 103 -42.93 4.97 23.03
N ARG A 104 -41.91 4.45 22.32
CA ARG A 104 -41.48 5.01 21.03
C ARG A 104 -42.63 5.10 20.04
N GLU A 105 -43.33 3.98 19.82
CA GLU A 105 -44.38 3.92 18.82
C GLU A 105 -45.64 4.71 19.25
N LEU A 106 -45.93 4.78 20.54
CA LEU A 106 -46.98 5.65 21.07
C LEU A 106 -46.65 7.12 20.81
N GLY A 107 -45.44 7.56 21.13
CA GLY A 107 -44.98 8.94 20.88
C GLY A 107 -45.11 9.36 19.41
N VAL A 108 -44.72 8.48 18.48
CA VAL A 108 -44.90 8.68 17.03
C VAL A 108 -46.39 8.81 16.66
N SER A 109 -47.24 7.95 17.23
CA SER A 109 -48.69 7.98 16.96
C SER A 109 -49.35 9.27 17.47
N LEU A 110 -48.89 9.79 18.61
CA LEU A 110 -49.36 11.05 19.20
C LEU A 110 -48.90 12.27 18.39
N PHE A 111 -47.68 12.23 17.85
CA PHE A 111 -47.17 13.26 16.94
C PHE A 111 -48.07 13.46 15.73
N HIS A 112 -48.45 12.37 15.03
CA HIS A 112 -49.35 12.44 13.88
C HIS A 112 -50.78 12.91 14.22
N GLN A 113 -51.17 12.80 15.49
CA GLN A 113 -52.43 13.35 16.01
C GLN A 113 -52.31 14.80 16.49
N LYS A 114 -51.14 15.44 16.33
CA LYS A 114 -50.83 16.81 16.80
C LYS A 114 -50.89 16.99 18.32
N LYS A 115 -50.76 15.91 19.10
CA LYS A 115 -50.70 15.93 20.57
C LYS A 115 -49.24 16.05 21.03
N TYR A 116 -48.62 17.21 20.79
CA TYR A 116 -47.17 17.36 20.87
C TYR A 116 -46.59 17.18 22.29
N LEU A 117 -47.20 17.74 23.33
CA LEU A 117 -46.71 17.60 24.70
C LEU A 117 -46.76 16.13 25.20
N GLU A 118 -47.85 15.41 24.92
CA GLU A 118 -47.93 13.98 25.22
C GLU A 118 -46.91 13.17 24.42
N ALA A 119 -46.71 13.51 23.14
CA ALA A 119 -45.70 12.85 22.31
C ALA A 119 -44.28 13.05 22.85
N ILE A 120 -43.92 14.26 23.30
CA ILE A 120 -42.62 14.54 23.92
C ILE A 120 -42.41 13.65 25.15
N HIS A 121 -43.40 13.60 26.04
CA HIS A 121 -43.33 12.79 27.27
C HIS A 121 -43.08 11.30 26.98
N GLU A 122 -43.82 10.71 26.03
CA GLU A 122 -43.66 9.30 25.67
C GLU A 122 -42.32 9.00 24.98
N LEU A 123 -41.83 9.91 24.13
CA LEU A 123 -40.54 9.74 23.46
C LEU A 123 -39.37 9.90 24.44
N GLU A 124 -39.47 10.79 25.42
CA GLU A 124 -38.51 10.92 26.51
C GLU A 124 -38.49 9.66 27.40
N ALA A 125 -39.67 9.09 27.72
CA ALA A 125 -39.78 7.83 28.45
C ALA A 125 -39.15 6.65 27.68
N SER A 126 -39.36 6.59 26.36
CA SER A 126 -38.71 5.61 25.48
C SER A 126 -37.18 5.73 25.52
N ILE A 127 -36.64 6.94 25.34
CA ILE A 127 -35.19 7.21 25.35
C ILE A 127 -34.57 6.92 26.72
N SER A 128 -35.30 7.18 27.80
CA SER A 128 -34.87 6.86 29.16
C SER A 128 -34.79 5.34 29.41
N SER A 129 -35.63 4.55 28.73
CA SER A 129 -35.68 3.10 28.87
C SER A 129 -34.68 2.40 27.94
N GLU A 130 -34.77 2.64 26.63
CA GLU A 130 -33.87 2.09 25.60
C GLU A 130 -33.72 3.09 24.46
N LYS A 131 -32.51 3.65 24.32
CA LYS A 131 -32.22 4.67 23.30
C LYS A 131 -32.32 4.09 21.89
N THR A 132 -33.09 4.75 21.03
CA THR A 132 -33.17 4.43 19.61
C THR A 132 -33.16 5.68 18.74
N ALA A 133 -32.51 5.61 17.57
CA ALA A 133 -32.45 6.72 16.61
C ALA A 133 -33.84 7.20 16.19
N LYS A 134 -34.80 6.28 16.01
CA LYS A 134 -36.20 6.63 15.70
C LYS A 134 -36.86 7.44 16.82
N ALA A 135 -36.66 7.09 18.10
CA ALA A 135 -37.22 7.86 19.22
C ALA A 135 -36.62 9.28 19.28
N GLN A 136 -35.30 9.39 19.09
CA GLN A 136 -34.60 10.67 19.10
C GLN A 136 -35.02 11.58 17.93
N TYR A 137 -35.13 11.02 16.72
CA TYR A 137 -35.60 11.72 15.54
C TYR A 137 -36.99 12.34 15.75
N TYR A 138 -37.95 11.54 16.20
CA TYR A 138 -39.31 12.03 16.41
C TYR A 138 -39.40 13.01 17.58
N LEU A 139 -38.56 12.86 18.62
CA LEU A 139 -38.54 13.81 19.73
C LEU A 139 -38.10 15.20 19.26
N ASP A 140 -37.03 15.30 18.48
CA ASP A 140 -36.60 16.57 17.89
C ASP A 140 -37.64 17.14 16.92
N LYS A 141 -38.29 16.28 16.12
CA LYS A 141 -39.35 16.70 15.20
C LYS A 141 -40.55 17.31 15.95
N VAL A 142 -40.98 16.67 17.04
CA VAL A 142 -42.09 17.18 17.87
C VAL A 142 -41.69 18.48 18.57
N ARG A 143 -40.49 18.54 19.17
CA ARG A 143 -39.97 19.74 19.85
C ARG A 143 -39.92 20.94 18.91
N LYS A 144 -39.42 20.76 17.68
CA LYS A 144 -39.39 21.82 16.66
C LYS A 144 -40.77 22.43 16.43
N VAL A 145 -41.75 21.59 16.07
CA VAL A 145 -43.12 22.04 15.76
C VAL A 145 -43.75 22.73 16.98
N TRP A 146 -43.53 22.20 18.17
CA TRP A 146 -44.04 22.80 19.40
C TRP A 146 -43.41 24.18 19.70
N ILE A 147 -42.09 24.32 19.57
CA ILE A 147 -41.36 25.58 19.79
C ILE A 147 -41.77 26.66 18.78
N GLU A 148 -41.95 26.28 17.51
CA GLU A 148 -42.38 27.18 16.44
C GLU A 148 -43.83 27.67 16.66
N GLN A 149 -44.74 26.80 17.10
CA GLN A 149 -46.14 27.17 17.37
C GLN A 149 -46.29 28.10 18.57
N GLU A 150 -45.49 27.89 19.61
CA GLU A 150 -45.56 28.64 20.88
C GLU A 150 -44.59 29.84 20.91
N TYR A 151 -43.86 30.12 19.82
CA TYR A 151 -42.88 31.20 19.70
C TYR A 151 -41.85 31.25 20.85
N LEU A 152 -41.33 30.09 21.25
CA LEU A 152 -40.51 29.96 22.46
C LEU A 152 -39.05 30.36 22.26
N ASP A 153 -38.52 30.27 21.04
CA ASP A 153 -37.13 30.59 20.69
C ASP A 153 -36.94 32.11 20.48
N LYS A 154 -36.10 32.72 21.33
CA LYS A 154 -35.91 34.18 21.35
C LYS A 154 -34.56 34.62 20.80
N HIS A 155 -33.52 33.78 20.87
CA HIS A 155 -32.15 34.16 20.51
C HIS A 155 -31.49 33.10 19.63
N PRO A 156 -30.62 33.48 18.68
CA PRO A 156 -29.77 32.51 18.00
C PRO A 156 -28.82 31.79 18.99
N PRO A 157 -28.34 30.59 18.63
CA PRO A 157 -27.44 29.82 19.48
C PRO A 157 -26.10 30.56 19.69
N GLN A 158 -25.41 30.21 20.76
CA GLN A 158 -24.05 30.68 21.08
C GLN A 158 -23.07 29.51 21.05
N ILE A 159 -21.82 29.79 20.68
CA ILE A 159 -20.72 28.83 20.71
C ILE A 159 -19.46 29.51 21.25
N LYS A 160 -18.66 28.73 21.96
CA LYS A 160 -17.31 29.11 22.40
C LYS A 160 -16.33 27.97 22.15
N LEU A 161 -15.22 28.25 21.47
CA LEU A 161 -14.15 27.28 21.19
C LEU A 161 -12.94 27.43 22.13
N SER A 162 -12.27 26.32 22.45
CA SER A 162 -10.98 26.30 23.15
C SER A 162 -10.08 25.14 22.71
N LEU A 163 -8.76 25.32 22.89
CA LEU A 163 -7.73 24.32 22.59
C LEU A 163 -7.15 23.76 23.88
N SER A 164 -7.13 22.44 24.03
CA SER A 164 -6.54 21.79 25.19
C SER A 164 -5.01 21.82 25.14
N GLY A 165 -4.36 22.62 25.98
CA GLY A 165 -2.91 22.56 26.19
C GLY A 165 -2.03 23.05 25.03
N HIS A 166 -2.61 23.70 24.02
CA HIS A 166 -1.90 24.21 22.84
C HIS A 166 -2.00 25.73 22.74
N THR A 167 -0.92 26.37 22.28
CA THR A 167 -0.95 27.74 21.75
C THR A 167 -1.55 27.73 20.33
N THR A 168 -1.50 28.86 19.62
CA THR A 168 -1.86 28.94 18.19
C THR A 168 -0.86 28.20 17.26
N LEU A 169 0.07 27.41 17.81
CA LEU A 169 1.08 26.61 17.10
C LEU A 169 1.04 25.14 17.57
N SER A 170 1.02 24.19 16.64
CA SER A 170 1.01 22.75 16.95
C SER A 170 1.76 21.92 15.91
N ASN A 171 2.46 20.87 16.34
CA ASN A 171 2.99 19.84 15.43
C ASN A 171 2.10 18.62 15.28
N GLN A 172 0.96 18.60 15.96
CA GLN A 172 0.08 17.46 15.96
C GLN A 172 -0.75 17.42 14.69
N PHE A 173 -1.05 16.20 14.28
CA PHE A 173 -1.81 15.99 13.07
C PHE A 173 -3.29 16.26 13.23
N LYS A 174 -3.77 15.98 14.42
CA LYS A 174 -5.07 16.38 14.89
C LYS A 174 -4.90 17.10 16.20
N ILE A 175 -5.76 18.07 16.41
CA ILE A 175 -5.93 18.69 17.72
C ILE A 175 -7.36 18.46 18.17
N ASN A 176 -7.52 18.36 19.48
CA ASN A 176 -8.82 18.28 20.10
C ASN A 176 -9.32 19.70 20.34
N VAL A 177 -10.35 20.07 19.59
CA VAL A 177 -11.06 21.33 19.73
C VAL A 177 -12.23 21.08 20.66
N HIS A 178 -12.18 21.72 21.82
CA HIS A 178 -13.29 21.72 22.75
C HIS A 178 -14.21 22.89 22.40
N GLY A 179 -15.51 22.63 22.39
CA GLY A 179 -16.50 23.67 22.20
C GLY A 179 -17.67 23.50 23.13
N LYS A 180 -18.28 24.61 23.51
CA LYS A 180 -19.53 24.64 24.26
C LYS A 180 -20.54 25.45 23.46
N ALA A 181 -21.58 24.77 22.99
CA ALA A 181 -22.73 25.38 22.34
C ALA A 181 -23.89 25.50 23.33
N THR A 182 -24.61 26.61 23.29
CA THR A 182 -25.76 26.86 24.18
C THR A 182 -26.86 27.59 23.43
N ASP A 183 -28.10 27.24 23.71
CA ASP A 183 -29.30 27.89 23.14
C ASP A 183 -30.37 28.06 24.24
N ASP A 184 -31.29 29.02 24.07
CA ASP A 184 -32.42 29.19 25.00
C ASP A 184 -33.53 28.15 24.80
N THR A 185 -33.49 27.43 23.68
CA THR A 185 -34.26 26.22 23.42
C THR A 185 -33.37 24.97 23.35
N PHE A 186 -32.93 24.57 22.16
CA PHE A 186 -32.16 23.36 21.94
C PHE A 186 -31.19 23.54 20.78
N VAL A 187 -29.91 23.22 21.04
CA VAL A 187 -28.90 23.04 20.00
C VAL A 187 -29.21 21.75 19.25
N LYS A 188 -29.33 21.84 17.92
CA LYS A 188 -29.74 20.73 17.06
C LYS A 188 -28.59 20.19 16.22
N GLU A 189 -27.82 21.07 15.60
CA GLU A 189 -26.67 20.68 14.79
C GLU A 189 -25.44 21.49 15.17
N ILE A 190 -24.28 20.83 15.18
CA ILE A 190 -22.99 21.48 15.26
C ILE A 190 -22.15 20.88 14.15
N SER A 191 -21.40 21.70 13.43
CA SER A 191 -20.36 21.23 12.53
C SER A 191 -19.04 21.91 12.86
N VAL A 192 -17.93 21.19 12.68
CA VAL A 192 -16.58 21.73 12.81
C VAL A 192 -15.85 21.47 11.49
N ASN A 193 -15.46 22.53 10.80
CA ASN A 193 -14.93 22.52 9.44
C ASN A 193 -15.88 21.86 8.42
N GLY A 194 -17.20 21.99 8.64
CA GLY A 194 -18.23 21.34 7.84
C GLY A 194 -18.40 19.84 8.11
N GLU A 195 -17.62 19.25 9.03
CA GLU A 195 -17.85 17.90 9.52
C GLU A 195 -18.88 17.93 10.66
N PRO A 196 -19.98 17.17 10.59
CA PRO A 196 -21.01 17.20 11.61
C PRO A 196 -20.48 16.59 12.92
N VAL A 197 -20.77 17.25 14.03
CA VAL A 197 -20.59 16.72 15.37
C VAL A 197 -21.83 15.91 15.70
N ARG A 198 -21.63 14.64 16.09
CA ARG A 198 -22.74 13.75 16.41
C ARG A 198 -23.52 14.31 17.61
N ILE A 199 -24.74 14.77 17.33
CA ILE A 199 -25.76 15.14 18.31
C ILE A 199 -26.88 14.14 18.11
N ASP A 200 -26.95 13.14 18.98
CA ASP A 200 -28.01 12.12 18.87
C ASP A 200 -29.39 12.71 19.20
N LEU A 201 -29.44 13.70 20.10
CA LEU A 201 -30.68 14.38 20.50
C LEU A 201 -30.37 15.84 20.82
N SER A 202 -31.25 16.74 20.38
CA SER A 202 -31.13 18.17 20.67
C SER A 202 -31.19 18.46 22.17
N GLN A 203 -30.35 19.40 22.62
CA GLN A 203 -30.20 19.72 24.05
C GLN A 203 -29.81 21.20 24.25
N PRO A 204 -30.17 21.84 25.39
CA PRO A 204 -29.95 23.28 25.59
C PRO A 204 -28.47 23.67 25.67
N VAL A 205 -27.64 22.75 26.16
CA VAL A 205 -26.18 22.91 26.26
C VAL A 205 -25.53 21.67 25.70
N PHE A 206 -24.64 21.84 24.73
CA PHE A 206 -23.86 20.75 24.16
C PHE A 206 -22.37 21.06 24.26
N GLU A 207 -21.66 20.24 25.02
CA GLU A 207 -20.20 20.28 25.07
C GLU A 207 -19.65 19.21 24.14
N PHE A 208 -18.73 19.62 23.27
CA PHE A 208 -18.12 18.72 22.32
C PHE A 208 -16.61 18.77 22.39
N ASN A 209 -16.00 17.66 22.00
CA ASN A 209 -14.59 17.55 21.75
C ASN A 209 -14.41 16.93 20.36
N ASN A 210 -13.97 17.75 19.41
CA ASN A 210 -13.79 17.31 18.04
C ASN A 210 -12.31 17.28 17.67
N SER A 211 -11.90 16.14 17.11
CA SER A 211 -10.53 15.95 16.64
C SER A 211 -10.38 16.53 15.24
N VAL A 212 -9.90 17.76 15.15
CA VAL A 212 -9.73 18.48 13.90
C VAL A 212 -8.38 18.12 13.29
N SER A 213 -8.40 17.59 12.07
CA SER A 213 -7.17 17.35 11.31
C SER A 213 -6.61 18.66 10.79
N LEU A 214 -5.36 18.93 11.11
CA LEU A 214 -4.65 20.08 10.57
C LEU A 214 -4.03 19.71 9.20
N LYS A 215 -3.73 20.72 8.39
CA LYS A 215 -2.82 20.66 7.25
C LYS A 215 -1.56 21.42 7.63
N PRO A 216 -0.38 21.12 7.07
CA PRO A 216 0.79 21.98 7.30
C PRO A 216 0.49 23.44 6.95
N GLY A 217 1.01 24.37 7.74
CA GLY A 217 0.78 25.79 7.61
C GLY A 217 -0.48 26.29 8.35
N LYS A 218 -1.05 27.39 7.87
CA LYS A 218 -2.19 28.05 8.52
C LYS A 218 -3.49 27.24 8.31
N ASN A 219 -4.20 26.97 9.39
CA ASN A 219 -5.50 26.34 9.41
C ASN A 219 -6.52 27.29 10.04
N SER A 220 -7.72 27.31 9.46
CA SER A 220 -8.89 27.94 10.07
C SER A 220 -9.84 26.83 10.49
N ILE A 221 -10.18 26.83 11.76
CA ILE A 221 -11.19 25.97 12.35
C ILE A 221 -12.47 26.78 12.42
N ILE A 222 -13.50 26.35 11.72
CA ILE A 222 -14.80 27.01 11.65
C ILE A 222 -15.79 26.10 12.35
N ALA A 223 -16.41 26.55 13.43
CA ALA A 223 -17.51 25.83 14.04
C ALA A 223 -18.82 26.54 13.74
N GLU A 224 -19.79 25.81 13.22
CA GLU A 224 -21.15 26.30 12.94
C GLU A 224 -22.12 25.57 13.87
N VAL A 225 -23.07 26.30 14.44
CA VAL A 225 -24.11 25.74 15.31
C VAL A 225 -25.45 26.19 14.80
N GLN A 226 -26.40 25.26 14.76
CA GLN A 226 -27.80 25.49 14.45
C GLN A 226 -28.69 25.06 15.61
N ASP A 227 -29.66 25.89 15.96
CA ASP A 227 -30.73 25.52 16.88
C ASP A 227 -31.82 24.66 16.21
N ILE A 228 -32.81 24.22 16.98
CA ILE A 228 -33.88 23.37 16.50
C ILE A 228 -34.86 24.07 15.54
N THR A 229 -34.94 25.40 15.54
CA THR A 229 -35.82 26.19 14.66
C THR A 229 -35.12 26.54 13.34
N GLY A 230 -33.79 26.45 13.31
CA GLY A 230 -32.94 26.59 12.13
C GLY A 230 -32.04 27.81 12.13
N LYS A 231 -31.98 28.63 13.19
CA LYS A 231 -31.06 29.77 13.25
C LYS A 231 -29.63 29.29 13.47
N THR A 232 -28.68 29.95 12.82
CA THR A 232 -27.27 29.53 12.78
C THR A 232 -26.32 30.59 13.33
N VAL A 233 -25.24 30.16 13.98
CA VAL A 233 -24.08 30.99 14.35
C VAL A 233 -22.78 30.33 13.90
N THR A 234 -21.74 31.12 13.62
CA THR A 234 -20.42 30.61 13.24
C THR A 234 -19.31 31.25 14.06
N GLU A 235 -18.38 30.45 14.57
CA GLU A 235 -17.16 30.88 15.25
C GLU A 235 -15.92 30.39 14.50
N LYS A 236 -14.89 31.23 14.42
CA LYS A 236 -13.64 30.91 13.71
C LYS A 236 -12.44 31.03 14.64
N MET A 237 -11.57 30.02 14.60
CA MET A 237 -10.28 29.96 15.29
C MET A 237 -9.15 29.71 14.29
N GLU A 238 -7.98 30.32 14.50
CA GLU A 238 -6.81 30.10 13.64
C GLU A 238 -5.70 29.36 14.39
N ILE A 239 -5.09 28.38 13.73
CA ILE A 239 -3.95 27.62 14.25
C ILE A 239 -2.93 27.36 13.14
N PHE A 240 -1.64 27.50 13.45
CA PHE A 240 -0.56 27.15 12.55
C PHE A 240 -0.05 25.75 12.90
N CYS A 241 0.07 24.89 11.89
CA CYS A 241 0.58 23.55 12.05
C CYS A 241 1.94 23.38 11.38
N ASP A 242 2.99 23.20 12.18
CA ASP A 242 4.32 22.86 11.68
C ASP A 242 4.65 21.40 12.01
N ARG A 243 4.86 20.58 11.00
CA ARG A 243 5.15 19.13 11.12
C ARG A 243 6.53 18.77 10.64
N THR A 244 7.28 19.76 10.20
CA THR A 244 8.64 19.58 9.73
C THR A 244 9.57 19.77 10.91
N GLY A 245 10.48 18.83 11.10
CA GLY A 245 11.56 19.04 12.04
C GLY A 245 12.51 20.13 11.56
N PRO A 246 13.20 20.81 12.47
CA PRO A 246 14.22 21.79 12.11
C PRO A 246 15.30 21.14 11.24
N ILE A 247 15.74 21.82 10.18
CA ILE A 247 16.85 21.35 9.37
C ILE A 247 18.12 21.58 10.17
N LEU A 248 18.95 20.54 10.29
CA LEU A 248 20.23 20.59 10.97
C LEU A 248 21.32 20.20 9.97
N ASN A 249 22.25 21.12 9.70
CA ASN A 249 23.42 20.86 8.88
C ASN A 249 24.68 21.03 9.72
N ILE A 250 25.49 19.99 9.78
CA ILE A 250 26.72 19.98 10.57
C ILE A 250 27.90 19.93 9.59
N ASP A 251 28.69 20.99 9.59
CA ASP A 251 29.84 21.11 8.69
C ASP A 251 31.04 20.33 9.25
N SER A 252 31.29 20.42 10.56
CA SER A 252 32.36 19.67 11.23
C SER A 252 32.19 19.62 12.75
N LEU A 253 32.77 18.59 13.35
CA LEU A 253 32.98 18.49 14.79
C LEU A 253 34.46 18.20 15.04
N LEU A 254 35.22 19.25 15.31
CA LEU A 254 36.68 19.17 15.43
C LEU A 254 37.07 19.00 16.90
N GLN A 255 37.98 18.08 17.19
CA GLN A 255 38.53 17.94 18.52
C GLN A 255 39.52 19.08 18.80
N ASP A 256 39.35 19.78 19.92
CA ASP A 256 40.15 20.92 20.37
C ASP A 256 40.73 20.60 21.76
N GLY A 257 41.71 19.71 21.82
CA GLY A 257 42.30 19.21 23.07
C GLY A 257 41.69 17.89 23.56
N ILE A 258 41.94 17.54 24.83
CA ILE A 258 41.59 16.21 25.37
C ILE A 258 40.08 16.06 25.59
N GLU A 259 39.42 17.14 26.02
CA GLU A 259 38.00 17.13 26.43
C GLU A 259 37.13 18.17 25.70
N HIS A 260 37.71 19.02 24.84
CA HIS A 260 36.93 20.04 24.11
C HIS A 260 36.77 19.71 22.63
N TYR A 261 35.62 20.12 22.08
CA TYR A 261 35.27 19.94 20.69
C TYR A 261 34.59 21.21 20.17
N ILE A 262 34.87 21.59 18.93
CA ILE A 262 34.24 22.73 18.26
C ILE A 262 33.22 22.17 17.26
N LEU A 263 31.94 22.43 17.52
CA LEU A 263 30.85 22.12 16.62
C LEU A 263 30.62 23.30 15.67
N LYS A 264 30.76 23.05 14.36
CA LYS A 264 30.43 23.99 13.30
C LYS A 264 29.27 23.50 12.43
N GLY A 265 28.37 24.40 12.07
CA GLY A 265 27.22 24.09 11.23
C GLY A 265 26.16 25.18 11.31
N TYR A 266 24.93 24.85 10.93
CA TYR A 266 23.76 25.68 11.14
C TYR A 266 22.50 24.85 11.33
N ALA A 267 21.49 25.47 11.94
CA ALA A 267 20.15 24.92 12.04
C ALA A 267 19.14 25.96 11.58
N HIS A 268 18.09 25.55 10.87
CA HIS A 268 17.05 26.46 10.38
C HIS A 268 15.66 25.84 10.50
N ASP A 269 14.70 26.66 10.94
CA ASP A 269 13.29 26.29 10.96
C ASP A 269 12.36 27.52 10.82
N GLN A 270 11.26 27.34 10.07
CA GLN A 270 10.31 28.41 9.78
C GLN A 270 9.43 28.76 11.00
N SER A 271 9.11 27.78 11.86
CA SER A 271 8.42 28.03 13.14
C SER A 271 9.36 28.54 14.23
N GLY A 272 10.67 28.48 13.96
CA GLY A 272 11.72 28.85 14.88
C GLY A 272 12.19 27.66 15.69
N ILE A 273 13.49 27.63 15.95
CA ILE A 273 14.14 26.62 16.78
C ILE A 273 13.97 27.02 18.24
N ARG A 274 13.55 26.06 19.07
CA ARG A 274 13.38 26.22 20.51
C ARG A 274 14.65 25.90 21.28
N GLU A 275 15.33 24.82 20.92
CA GLU A 275 16.63 24.47 21.50
C GLU A 275 17.42 23.45 20.65
N ILE A 276 18.75 23.48 20.82
CA ILE A 276 19.65 22.46 20.29
C ILE A 276 20.42 21.82 21.45
N ARG A 277 20.54 20.50 21.44
CA ARG A 277 21.27 19.71 22.43
C ARG A 277 22.32 18.84 21.79
N VAL A 278 23.48 18.71 22.42
CA VAL A 278 24.53 17.76 22.05
C VAL A 278 24.82 16.85 23.25
N ASN A 279 24.68 15.54 23.06
CA ASN A 279 24.73 14.54 24.13
C ASN A 279 23.86 14.91 25.35
N GLY A 280 22.69 15.51 25.10
CA GLY A 280 21.76 15.98 26.15
C GLY A 280 22.03 17.36 26.72
N ILE A 281 23.23 17.94 26.48
CA ILE A 281 23.61 19.28 26.95
C ILE A 281 23.03 20.33 26.01
N LYS A 282 22.28 21.30 26.55
CA LYS A 282 21.69 22.40 25.78
C LYS A 282 22.75 23.41 25.37
N LEU A 283 22.76 23.80 24.09
CA LEU A 283 23.63 24.85 23.57
C LEU A 283 23.10 26.25 23.96
N PRO A 284 23.98 27.18 24.36
CA PRO A 284 23.61 28.57 24.57
C PRO A 284 23.17 29.24 23.25
N ASP A 285 22.29 30.22 23.32
CA ASP A 285 21.77 31.01 22.17
C ASP A 285 21.20 30.16 21.01
N SER A 286 20.68 28.98 21.33
CA SER A 286 20.13 28.03 20.37
C SER A 286 18.62 28.20 20.11
N SER A 287 18.13 29.44 20.10
CA SER A 287 16.73 29.76 19.78
C SER A 287 16.62 30.85 18.71
N GLY A 288 15.84 30.60 17.66
CA GLY A 288 15.68 31.52 16.53
C GLY A 288 15.30 30.81 15.24
N MET A 289 14.97 31.55 14.18
CA MET A 289 14.64 30.95 12.86
C MET A 289 15.86 30.34 12.18
N GLU A 290 17.05 30.90 12.39
CA GLU A 290 18.32 30.40 11.86
C GLU A 290 19.38 30.54 12.95
N ILE A 291 20.12 29.47 13.21
CA ILE A 291 21.13 29.39 14.25
C ILE A 291 22.42 28.91 13.61
N SER A 292 23.44 29.76 13.61
CA SER A 292 24.80 29.34 13.28
C SER A 292 25.42 28.62 14.47
N LEU A 293 25.86 27.38 14.25
CA LEU A 293 26.54 26.58 15.25
C LEU A 293 28.04 26.89 15.18
N ASN A 294 28.57 27.47 16.24
CA ASN A 294 30.01 27.61 16.46
C ASN A 294 30.29 27.51 17.98
N HIS A 295 30.01 26.34 18.54
CA HIS A 295 30.02 26.14 19.99
C HIS A 295 31.17 25.24 20.42
N ARG A 296 31.88 25.68 21.46
CA ARG A 296 32.85 24.86 22.18
C ARG A 296 32.10 23.97 23.18
N LEU A 297 32.28 22.67 23.03
CA LEU A 297 31.65 21.63 23.84
C LEU A 297 32.71 20.97 24.70
N SER A 298 32.40 20.69 25.96
CA SER A 298 33.27 19.94 26.86
C SER A 298 32.61 18.61 27.20
N PHE A 299 33.29 17.49 26.90
CA PHE A 299 32.84 16.15 27.25
C PHE A 299 33.91 15.47 28.11
N SER A 300 33.48 14.79 29.18
CA SER A 300 34.39 13.99 29.99
C SER A 300 34.77 12.71 29.23
N GLY A 301 36.06 12.56 28.92
CA GLY A 301 36.61 11.39 28.22
C GLY A 301 36.45 11.39 26.69
N SER A 302 37.06 10.39 26.05
CA SER A 302 37.10 10.23 24.59
C SER A 302 35.75 9.71 24.07
N ILE A 303 34.94 10.58 23.49
CA ILE A 303 33.71 10.17 22.79
C ILE A 303 34.04 9.73 21.36
N LYS A 304 33.43 8.63 20.89
CA LYS A 304 33.57 8.17 19.48
C LYS A 304 32.47 8.72 18.57
N THR A 305 31.35 9.10 19.17
CA THR A 305 30.18 9.63 18.48
C THR A 305 29.50 10.68 19.34
N ALA A 306 28.98 11.73 18.71
CA ALA A 306 28.12 12.72 19.36
C ALA A 306 26.70 12.61 18.81
N GLU A 307 25.71 12.60 19.70
CA GLU A 307 24.29 12.70 19.34
C GLU A 307 23.86 14.16 19.43
N ILE A 308 23.27 14.67 18.36
CA ILE A 308 22.74 16.03 18.32
C ILE A 308 21.22 15.98 18.11
N MET A 309 20.50 16.85 18.81
CA MET A 309 19.05 17.00 18.70
C MET A 309 18.71 18.47 18.58
N ALA A 310 17.95 18.85 17.56
CA ALA A 310 17.31 20.16 17.46
C ALA A 310 15.81 20.00 17.67
N GLU A 311 15.19 20.91 18.43
CA GLU A 311 13.75 20.96 18.64
C GLU A 311 13.20 22.34 18.27
N ASP A 312 12.12 22.38 17.51
CA ASP A 312 11.45 23.62 17.12
C ASP A 312 10.38 24.09 18.13
N MET A 313 9.78 25.25 17.85
CA MET A 313 8.72 25.85 18.66
C MET A 313 7.40 25.06 18.61
N ALA A 314 7.18 24.29 17.55
CA ALA A 314 6.04 23.38 17.42
C ALA A 314 6.25 22.04 18.17
N GLY A 315 7.48 21.76 18.61
CA GLY A 315 7.90 20.53 19.31
C GLY A 315 8.41 19.41 18.40
N ASN A 316 8.64 19.66 17.11
CA ASN A 316 9.29 18.68 16.23
C ASN A 316 10.77 18.56 16.57
N LYS A 317 11.29 17.34 16.50
CA LYS A 317 12.67 17.02 16.83
C LYS A 317 13.40 16.43 15.62
N THR A 318 14.58 16.93 15.35
CA THR A 318 15.53 16.37 14.39
C THR A 318 16.73 15.83 15.15
N PHE A 319 17.17 14.62 14.80
CA PHE A 319 18.29 13.94 15.45
C PHE A 319 19.41 13.68 14.44
N GLY A 320 20.65 13.85 14.86
CA GLY A 320 21.85 13.50 14.09
C GLY A 320 22.86 12.71 14.94
N LYS A 321 23.65 11.86 14.29
CA LYS A 321 24.80 11.18 14.91
C LYS A 321 26.07 11.49 14.13
N ILE A 322 27.04 12.07 14.79
CA ILE A 322 28.32 12.46 14.19
C ILE A 322 29.38 11.47 14.68
N LYS A 323 30.15 10.88 13.76
CA LYS A 323 31.34 10.08 14.11
C LYS A 323 32.55 11.00 14.18
N LEU A 324 33.34 10.87 15.23
CA LEU A 324 34.59 11.61 15.39
C LEU A 324 35.70 10.87 14.65
N ASN A 325 36.27 11.52 13.62
CA ASN A 325 37.39 10.99 12.87
C ASN A 325 38.71 11.52 13.48
N PRO A 326 39.62 10.66 13.96
CA PRO A 326 40.91 11.10 14.52
C PRO A 326 41.85 11.78 13.50
N ALA A 327 41.51 11.76 12.21
CA ALA A 327 42.38 12.17 11.11
C ALA A 327 42.22 13.63 10.66
N ASP A 328 41.24 14.38 11.19
CA ASP A 328 41.00 15.78 10.79
C ASP A 328 41.86 16.79 11.57
N ASN A 329 42.87 16.32 12.30
CA ASN A 329 43.93 17.16 12.85
C ASN A 329 44.84 17.66 11.72
N ILE A 330 44.45 18.75 11.07
CA ILE A 330 45.38 19.57 10.28
C ILE A 330 45.37 21.00 10.81
N ASP A 331 46.36 21.22 11.66
CA ASP A 331 47.27 22.36 11.80
C ASP A 331 46.74 23.80 11.67
N PHE A 332 46.87 24.52 12.80
CA PHE A 332 46.79 25.97 12.90
C PHE A 332 48.12 26.59 12.46
N SER A 333 48.20 27.08 11.23
CA SER A 333 49.20 28.09 10.89
C SER A 333 48.68 29.08 9.84
N GLY A 334 48.25 30.26 10.30
CA GLY A 334 48.59 31.54 9.68
C GLY A 334 47.86 31.97 8.39
N ASN A 335 46.82 32.81 8.61
CA ASN A 335 46.63 34.13 7.99
C ASN A 335 46.00 34.32 6.57
N ILE A 336 44.75 34.85 6.63
CA ILE A 336 44.05 35.91 5.83
C ILE A 336 43.77 35.61 4.33
N SER A 337 42.62 35.89 3.68
CA SER A 337 41.55 36.89 3.87
C SER A 337 40.27 36.54 3.11
N ASN A 338 39.16 37.17 3.54
CA ASN A 338 37.84 37.24 2.89
C ASN A 338 37.85 37.52 1.37
N SER A 339 36.85 36.97 0.67
CA SER A 339 35.84 37.67 -0.17
C SER A 339 35.47 36.94 -1.47
N LEU A 340 34.17 36.81 -1.69
CA LEU A 340 33.54 36.50 -2.98
C LEU A 340 33.82 37.63 -3.99
N LEU A 341 34.17 37.32 -5.25
CA LEU A 341 33.40 37.64 -6.47
C LEU A 341 34.22 37.41 -7.76
N PHE A 342 33.55 36.72 -8.71
CA PHE A 342 33.65 36.71 -10.17
C PHE A 342 34.88 37.28 -10.94
N ALA A 343 35.38 36.42 -11.84
CA ALA A 343 35.56 36.64 -13.30
C ALA A 343 36.99 36.46 -13.87
N SER A 344 37.03 35.50 -14.81
CA SER A 344 37.80 35.48 -16.06
C SER A 344 39.21 34.84 -16.12
N ARG A 345 39.27 33.83 -17.02
CA ARG A 345 40.35 33.52 -17.99
C ARG A 345 41.79 33.32 -17.47
N GLN A 346 42.25 32.07 -17.48
CA GLN A 346 43.05 31.45 -18.56
C GLN A 346 43.72 30.19 -18.01
N LEU A 347 43.29 29.03 -18.51
CA LEU A 347 44.04 27.79 -18.40
C LEU A 347 45.00 27.73 -19.59
N ASN A 348 46.29 27.57 -19.32
CA ASN A 348 47.15 26.75 -20.16
C ASN A 348 48.40 26.24 -19.42
N THR A 349 48.54 24.91 -19.46
CA THR A 349 49.79 24.10 -19.57
C THR A 349 50.77 24.12 -18.38
N ALA A 350 51.40 23.03 -17.93
CA ALA A 350 51.66 21.70 -18.47
C ALA A 350 51.86 20.70 -17.30
N SER A 351 51.24 19.53 -17.35
CA SER A 351 51.86 18.21 -17.59
C SER A 351 52.73 17.62 -16.46
N ASP A 352 52.25 16.52 -15.88
CA ASP A 352 53.07 15.32 -15.85
C ASP A 352 52.24 14.04 -15.98
N ALA A 353 52.75 13.15 -16.83
CA ALA A 353 52.03 12.12 -17.53
C ALA A 353 52.14 10.74 -16.85
N ARG A 354 50.99 10.08 -16.66
CA ARG A 354 50.90 8.61 -16.72
C ARG A 354 49.70 8.19 -17.56
N GLY A 355 49.94 8.12 -18.87
CA GLY A 355 49.40 7.08 -19.75
C GLY A 355 47.90 7.11 -20.10
N ILE A 356 47.38 8.20 -20.66
CA ILE A 356 46.11 8.14 -21.41
C ILE A 356 46.43 7.64 -22.83
N MET A 357 46.04 6.40 -23.10
CA MET A 357 46.14 5.77 -24.42
C MET A 357 45.28 6.54 -25.43
N ASN A 358 45.87 6.91 -26.58
CA ASN A 358 45.22 7.61 -27.68
C ASN A 358 43.85 6.94 -28.07
N PRO A 359 42.74 7.69 -28.19
CA PRO A 359 41.42 7.20 -28.58
C PRO A 359 41.41 6.32 -29.85
N GLU A 360 42.26 6.59 -30.83
CA GLU A 360 42.38 5.76 -32.04
C GLU A 360 43.06 4.41 -31.77
N LYS A 361 44.05 4.37 -30.87
CA LYS A 361 44.63 3.12 -30.36
C LYS A 361 43.63 2.36 -29.46
N ARG A 362 42.76 3.08 -28.75
CA ARG A 362 41.65 2.53 -27.95
C ARG A 362 40.60 1.87 -28.85
N MET A 363 40.19 2.52 -29.94
CA MET A 363 39.29 1.95 -30.97
C MET A 363 39.90 0.78 -31.76
N LYS A 364 41.22 0.80 -32.05
CA LYS A 364 41.90 -0.37 -32.65
C LYS A 364 41.93 -1.59 -31.72
N LYS A 365 41.93 -1.38 -30.39
CA LYS A 365 41.87 -2.45 -29.38
C LYS A 365 40.45 -2.98 -29.15
N ILE A 366 39.42 -2.15 -29.39
CA ILE A 366 37.98 -2.47 -29.24
C ILE A 366 37.43 -3.34 -30.41
N LYS A 367 38.17 -3.48 -31.52
CA LYS A 367 37.77 -4.27 -32.70
C LYS A 367 37.92 -5.80 -32.58
N LYS A 368 38.27 -6.37 -31.42
CA LYS A 368 38.39 -7.84 -31.22
C LYS A 368 37.54 -8.34 -30.04
N THR A 369 36.22 -8.27 -30.16
CA THR A 369 35.35 -9.24 -29.46
C THR A 369 35.66 -10.62 -30.06
N GLY A 370 35.95 -11.63 -29.25
CA GLY A 370 36.29 -12.96 -29.77
C GLY A 370 35.08 -13.67 -30.39
N ASN A 371 35.29 -14.91 -30.81
CA ASN A 371 34.28 -15.63 -31.58
C ASN A 371 33.06 -15.97 -30.72
N TYR A 372 31.89 -15.98 -31.36
CA TYR A 372 30.64 -16.41 -30.74
C TYR A 372 30.38 -17.89 -31.04
N TYR A 373 30.12 -18.66 -29.99
CA TYR A 373 29.79 -20.07 -30.04
C TYR A 373 28.44 -20.31 -29.38
N ALA A 374 27.70 -21.29 -29.89
CA ALA A 374 26.43 -21.68 -29.32
C ALA A 374 26.28 -23.21 -29.25
N LEU A 375 25.76 -23.70 -28.13
CA LEU A 375 25.22 -25.05 -27.98
C LEU A 375 23.71 -24.93 -27.81
N LEU A 376 22.97 -25.34 -28.84
CA LEU A 376 21.51 -25.27 -28.88
C LEU A 376 20.96 -26.69 -28.76
N ILE A 377 20.20 -26.94 -27.70
CA ILE A 377 19.67 -28.27 -27.34
C ILE A 377 18.15 -28.16 -27.32
N GLY A 378 17.48 -28.94 -28.17
CA GLY A 378 16.02 -28.96 -28.26
C GLY A 378 15.53 -30.40 -28.39
N ILE A 379 14.75 -30.88 -27.42
CA ILE A 379 14.33 -32.28 -27.37
C ILE A 379 12.81 -32.33 -27.41
N ASN A 380 12.27 -32.84 -28.51
CA ASN A 380 10.86 -33.15 -28.66
C ASN A 380 10.60 -34.63 -28.35
N LYS A 381 11.48 -35.51 -28.82
CA LYS A 381 11.31 -36.96 -28.72
C LYS A 381 12.19 -37.53 -27.62
N TYR A 382 11.58 -38.32 -26.76
CA TYR A 382 12.19 -38.98 -25.62
C TYR A 382 11.92 -40.48 -25.69
N GLU A 383 12.84 -41.30 -25.19
CA GLU A 383 12.66 -42.75 -25.16
C GLU A 383 11.60 -43.17 -24.13
N THR A 384 11.52 -42.46 -23.00
CA THR A 384 10.70 -42.84 -21.84
C THR A 384 9.87 -41.69 -21.25
N TRP A 385 10.05 -40.45 -21.73
CA TRP A 385 9.27 -39.28 -21.30
C TRP A 385 8.22 -38.88 -22.34
N PRO A 386 7.17 -38.13 -21.97
CA PRO A 386 6.20 -37.62 -22.92
C PRO A 386 6.83 -36.73 -23.99
N GLU A 387 6.38 -36.84 -25.24
CA GLU A 387 6.89 -35.99 -26.32
C GLU A 387 6.50 -34.51 -26.14
N LEU A 388 7.42 -33.62 -26.49
CA LEU A 388 7.20 -32.17 -26.63
C LEU A 388 7.07 -31.80 -28.11
N LYS A 389 6.44 -30.66 -28.40
CA LYS A 389 6.15 -30.25 -29.79
C LYS A 389 7.12 -29.21 -30.36
N ASN A 390 7.58 -28.28 -29.54
CA ASN A 390 8.16 -27.02 -30.04
C ASN A 390 9.68 -26.87 -29.79
N ALA A 391 10.28 -27.68 -28.92
CA ALA A 391 11.67 -27.49 -28.48
C ALA A 391 12.68 -27.54 -29.64
N VAL A 392 12.50 -28.46 -30.60
CA VAL A 392 13.35 -28.54 -31.81
C VAL A 392 13.17 -27.32 -32.72
N ASN A 393 11.94 -26.81 -32.85
CA ASN A 393 11.66 -25.63 -33.67
C ASN A 393 12.27 -24.37 -33.04
N ASP A 394 12.18 -24.22 -31.72
CA ASP A 394 12.75 -23.10 -30.96
C ASP A 394 14.26 -22.96 -31.20
N VAL A 395 15.01 -24.06 -31.09
CA VAL A 395 16.47 -24.05 -31.31
C VAL A 395 16.86 -23.89 -32.77
N SER A 396 16.06 -24.38 -33.69
CA SER A 396 16.31 -24.26 -35.13
C SER A 396 16.14 -22.82 -35.59
N GLU A 397 15.10 -22.14 -35.12
CA GLU A 397 14.89 -20.73 -35.44
C GLU A 397 15.92 -19.82 -34.76
N LEU A 398 16.28 -20.11 -33.51
CA LEU A 398 17.32 -19.38 -32.80
C LEU A 398 18.66 -19.50 -33.54
N LYS A 399 19.04 -20.70 -34.00
CA LYS A 399 20.22 -20.93 -34.83
C LYS A 399 20.25 -20.00 -36.05
N ASN A 400 19.14 -19.93 -36.77
CA ASN A 400 19.03 -19.12 -37.98
C ASN A 400 19.27 -17.64 -37.68
N ILE A 401 18.64 -17.09 -36.63
CA ILE A 401 18.79 -15.68 -36.24
C ILE A 401 20.23 -15.38 -35.79
N LEU A 402 20.85 -16.26 -35.01
CA LEU A 402 22.21 -16.07 -34.52
C LEU A 402 23.22 -16.00 -35.68
N ILE A 403 23.06 -16.86 -36.68
CA ILE A 403 23.93 -16.88 -37.87
C ILE A 403 23.63 -15.68 -38.78
N SER A 404 22.35 -15.44 -39.11
CA SER A 404 21.97 -14.48 -40.15
C SER A 404 22.06 -13.02 -39.70
N LYS A 405 21.85 -12.75 -38.40
CA LYS A 405 21.75 -11.38 -37.87
C LYS A 405 22.86 -11.03 -36.90
N TYR A 406 23.38 -11.98 -36.13
CA TYR A 406 24.35 -11.72 -35.05
C TYR A 406 25.75 -12.29 -35.32
N GLY A 407 26.02 -12.75 -36.54
CA GLY A 407 27.36 -13.08 -37.00
C GLY A 407 27.98 -14.32 -36.35
N PHE A 408 27.17 -15.21 -35.79
CA PHE A 408 27.67 -16.51 -35.34
C PHE A 408 28.10 -17.32 -36.56
N LEU A 409 29.33 -17.82 -36.55
CA LEU A 409 29.80 -18.69 -37.63
C LEU A 409 29.04 -20.02 -37.58
N PRO A 410 28.53 -20.55 -38.70
CA PRO A 410 27.77 -21.80 -38.73
C PRO A 410 28.50 -22.98 -38.04
N GLU A 411 29.82 -23.07 -38.20
CA GLU A 411 30.66 -24.09 -37.59
C GLU A 411 30.74 -24.01 -36.05
N ASN A 412 30.49 -22.82 -35.49
CA ASN A 412 30.53 -22.54 -34.05
C ASN A 412 29.17 -22.71 -33.36
N VAL A 413 28.10 -22.97 -34.13
CA VAL A 413 26.76 -23.25 -33.61
C VAL A 413 26.49 -24.75 -33.69
N LYS A 414 26.60 -25.43 -32.54
CA LYS A 414 26.30 -26.86 -32.40
C LYS A 414 24.83 -27.04 -32.02
N LEU A 415 24.14 -27.86 -32.80
CA LEU A 415 22.73 -28.21 -32.58
C LEU A 415 22.66 -29.67 -32.14
N LYS A 416 21.94 -29.96 -31.05
CA LYS A 416 21.70 -31.30 -30.51
C LYS A 416 20.20 -31.47 -30.32
N THR A 417 19.57 -32.28 -31.16
CA THR A 417 18.11 -32.48 -31.15
C THR A 417 17.72 -33.93 -31.03
N ASP A 418 16.63 -34.20 -30.32
CA ASP A 418 16.04 -35.53 -30.15
C ASP A 418 17.10 -36.61 -29.86
N SER A 419 17.21 -37.65 -30.69
CA SER A 419 18.13 -38.79 -30.54
C SER A 419 19.62 -38.40 -30.50
N GLN A 420 19.99 -37.18 -30.85
CA GLN A 420 21.36 -36.68 -30.74
C GLN A 420 21.66 -36.10 -29.34
N ALA A 421 20.64 -35.82 -28.55
CA ALA A 421 20.72 -35.16 -27.24
C ALA A 421 20.72 -36.18 -26.09
N THR A 422 21.59 -37.20 -26.19
CA THR A 422 21.80 -38.18 -25.12
C THR A 422 22.61 -37.60 -23.97
N TRP A 423 22.51 -38.17 -22.77
CA TRP A 423 23.25 -37.73 -21.59
C TRP A 423 24.75 -37.61 -21.90
N ALA A 424 25.32 -38.67 -22.49
CA ALA A 424 26.73 -38.73 -22.86
C ALA A 424 27.09 -37.63 -23.88
N SER A 425 26.28 -37.48 -24.94
CA SER A 425 26.55 -36.47 -25.97
C SER A 425 26.48 -35.05 -25.44
N LEU A 426 25.56 -34.74 -24.52
CA LEU A 426 25.41 -33.38 -23.98
C LEU A 426 26.56 -33.03 -23.04
N VAL A 427 26.91 -33.94 -22.12
CA VAL A 427 28.02 -33.74 -21.18
C VAL A 427 29.36 -33.63 -21.93
N GLU A 428 29.60 -34.49 -22.91
CA GLU A 428 30.80 -34.45 -23.74
C GLU A 428 30.89 -33.13 -24.53
N GLN A 429 29.78 -32.70 -25.15
CA GLN A 429 29.75 -31.45 -25.91
C GLN A 429 30.01 -30.22 -25.03
N MET A 430 29.45 -30.19 -23.81
CA MET A 430 29.71 -29.11 -22.85
C MET A 430 31.18 -29.07 -22.41
N LYS A 431 31.79 -30.23 -22.11
CA LYS A 431 33.22 -30.32 -21.76
C LYS A 431 34.12 -29.90 -22.93
N ASN A 432 33.86 -30.42 -24.12
CA ASN A 432 34.61 -30.09 -25.33
C ASN A 432 34.59 -28.59 -25.64
N MET A 433 33.45 -27.91 -25.44
CA MET A 433 33.36 -26.46 -25.59
C MET A 433 34.06 -25.73 -24.44
N ALA A 434 33.88 -26.18 -23.20
CA ALA A 434 34.55 -25.61 -22.04
C ALA A 434 36.09 -25.63 -22.16
N GLU A 435 36.66 -26.67 -22.77
CA GLU A 435 38.11 -26.83 -22.97
C GLU A 435 38.69 -26.02 -24.14
N LYS A 436 37.93 -25.87 -25.24
CA LYS A 436 38.45 -25.28 -26.49
C LYS A 436 38.36 -23.76 -26.58
N LEU A 437 37.48 -23.13 -25.81
CA LEU A 437 37.19 -21.70 -25.93
C LEU A 437 38.30 -20.83 -25.31
N GLY A 438 38.70 -19.78 -26.01
CA GLY A 438 39.72 -18.83 -25.55
C GLY A 438 39.16 -17.69 -24.68
N ASP A 439 40.07 -16.90 -24.09
CA ASP A 439 39.77 -15.77 -23.19
C ASP A 439 39.04 -14.58 -23.86
N SER A 440 38.80 -14.65 -25.17
CA SER A 440 38.02 -13.67 -25.92
C SER A 440 36.65 -14.16 -26.36
N ASP A 441 36.40 -15.47 -26.26
CA ASP A 441 35.25 -16.10 -26.89
C ASP A 441 34.01 -16.02 -26.00
N ASN A 442 32.85 -16.11 -26.65
CA ASN A 442 31.53 -15.97 -26.03
C ASN A 442 30.74 -17.25 -26.26
N LEU A 443 30.20 -17.85 -25.20
CA LEU A 443 29.43 -19.10 -25.26
C LEU A 443 27.97 -18.87 -24.87
N LEU A 444 27.05 -19.22 -25.76
CA LEU A 444 25.62 -19.36 -25.47
C LEU A 444 25.27 -20.85 -25.34
N ILE A 445 24.61 -21.25 -24.26
CA ILE A 445 23.97 -22.56 -24.14
C ILE A 445 22.47 -22.32 -24.02
N TYR A 446 21.69 -22.91 -24.90
CA TYR A 446 20.22 -22.86 -24.85
C TYR A 446 19.69 -24.28 -24.76
N PHE A 447 18.88 -24.57 -23.74
CA PHE A 447 18.24 -25.86 -23.54
C PHE A 447 16.72 -25.68 -23.55
N ALA A 448 16.01 -26.43 -24.40
CA ALA A 448 14.57 -26.58 -24.39
C ALA A 448 14.20 -28.06 -24.31
N GLY A 449 13.44 -28.43 -23.28
CA GLY A 449 13.10 -29.82 -22.98
C GLY A 449 12.50 -30.00 -21.59
N HIS A 450 12.23 -31.24 -21.19
CA HIS A 450 11.79 -31.58 -19.85
C HIS A 450 12.84 -31.22 -18.80
N GLY A 451 12.34 -30.78 -17.64
CA GLY A 451 13.12 -30.56 -16.44
C GLY A 451 12.37 -31.03 -15.20
N GLN A 452 13.10 -31.62 -14.26
CA GLN A 452 12.53 -32.20 -13.04
C GLN A 452 13.23 -31.62 -11.80
N LEU A 453 12.46 -31.37 -10.73
CA LEU A 453 12.99 -31.00 -9.41
C LEU A 453 13.13 -32.27 -8.56
N ASP A 454 14.30 -32.46 -7.96
CA ASP A 454 14.43 -33.41 -6.88
C ASP A 454 13.96 -32.76 -5.58
N SER A 455 12.88 -33.27 -4.99
CA SER A 455 12.34 -32.78 -3.74
C SER A 455 13.25 -33.02 -2.54
N LEU A 456 14.18 -34.00 -2.62
CA LEU A 456 15.09 -34.35 -1.53
C LEU A 456 16.28 -33.38 -1.46
N THR A 457 16.93 -33.12 -2.59
CA THR A 457 18.08 -32.21 -2.66
C THR A 457 17.69 -30.77 -2.97
N GLY A 458 16.52 -30.54 -3.55
CA GLY A 458 16.13 -29.24 -4.08
C GLY A 458 16.89 -28.84 -5.35
N ASP A 459 17.66 -29.75 -5.97
CA ASP A 459 18.33 -29.51 -7.25
C ASP A 459 17.42 -29.77 -8.45
N GLY A 460 17.66 -29.07 -9.55
CA GLY A 460 16.94 -29.27 -10.80
C GLY A 460 17.75 -30.07 -11.80
N TYR A 461 17.07 -30.79 -12.67
CA TYR A 461 17.68 -31.70 -13.64
C TYR A 461 17.18 -31.37 -15.05
N TRP A 462 18.08 -31.44 -16.04
CA TRP A 462 17.75 -31.47 -17.46
C TRP A 462 17.61 -32.93 -17.87
N ILE A 463 16.51 -33.25 -18.56
CA ILE A 463 16.22 -34.62 -19.02
C ILE A 463 16.76 -34.78 -20.44
N PRO A 464 17.77 -35.64 -20.68
CA PRO A 464 18.22 -36.01 -22.02
C PRO A 464 17.22 -36.95 -22.71
N THR A 465 17.40 -37.21 -24.01
CA THR A 465 16.48 -38.09 -24.77
C THR A 465 16.42 -39.53 -24.22
N ASP A 466 17.55 -40.01 -23.68
CA ASP A 466 17.78 -41.34 -23.05
C ASP A 466 17.61 -41.32 -21.52
N GLY A 467 17.10 -40.22 -20.95
CA GLY A 467 16.89 -40.11 -19.50
C GLY A 467 15.68 -40.94 -19.05
N SER A 468 15.84 -41.84 -18.08
CA SER A 468 14.75 -42.66 -17.53
C SER A 468 14.03 -41.97 -16.36
N PRO A 469 12.68 -41.91 -16.30
CA PRO A 469 11.94 -41.42 -15.14
C PRO A 469 12.29 -42.10 -13.81
N ASP A 470 12.72 -43.36 -13.88
CA ASP A 470 12.99 -44.21 -12.72
C ASP A 470 14.46 -44.20 -12.28
N ASP A 471 15.37 -43.60 -13.07
CA ASP A 471 16.80 -43.56 -12.78
C ASP A 471 17.37 -42.15 -12.96
N GLN A 472 17.46 -41.40 -11.86
CA GLN A 472 18.00 -40.03 -11.83
C GLN A 472 19.46 -39.93 -12.28
N SER A 473 20.23 -41.04 -12.26
CA SER A 473 21.63 -41.03 -12.71
C SER A 473 21.76 -40.76 -14.22
N THR A 474 20.68 -41.02 -14.97
CA THR A 474 20.58 -40.75 -16.41
C THR A 474 20.21 -39.29 -16.73
N TRP A 475 20.04 -38.43 -15.71
CA TRP A 475 19.70 -37.02 -15.88
C TRP A 475 20.92 -36.11 -15.69
N ILE A 476 20.86 -34.88 -16.18
CA ILE A 476 21.96 -33.90 -16.01
C ILE A 476 21.57 -32.91 -14.92
N THR A 477 22.31 -32.93 -13.81
CA THR A 477 22.03 -32.04 -12.67
C THR A 477 22.45 -30.59 -12.99
N ASN A 478 21.67 -29.63 -12.52
CA ASN A 478 22.02 -28.21 -12.58
C ASN A 478 23.34 -27.96 -11.85
N SER A 479 23.62 -28.66 -10.75
CA SER A 479 24.91 -28.58 -10.05
C SER A 479 26.10 -29.01 -10.93
N SER A 480 25.98 -30.08 -11.71
CA SER A 480 27.01 -30.53 -12.65
C SER A 480 27.27 -29.49 -13.74
N ILE A 481 26.22 -28.87 -14.27
CA ILE A 481 26.32 -27.79 -15.27
C ILE A 481 27.06 -26.57 -14.69
N LYS A 482 26.70 -26.17 -13.45
CA LYS A 482 27.40 -25.07 -12.73
C LYS A 482 28.88 -25.38 -12.55
N LEU A 483 29.21 -26.62 -12.17
CA LEU A 483 30.58 -27.04 -11.95
C LEU A 483 31.40 -27.00 -13.25
N ILE A 484 30.85 -27.52 -14.35
CA ILE A 484 31.52 -27.52 -15.66
C ILE A 484 31.76 -26.09 -16.15
N LEU A 485 30.73 -25.24 -16.15
CA LEU A 485 30.80 -23.89 -16.75
C LEU A 485 31.42 -22.83 -15.82
N GLY A 486 31.37 -23.09 -14.51
CA GLY A 486 31.93 -22.24 -13.47
C GLY A 486 33.41 -22.51 -13.16
N SER A 487 33.97 -23.59 -13.70
CA SER A 487 35.37 -23.95 -13.50
C SER A 487 36.32 -22.86 -14.02
N ASN A 488 37.41 -22.62 -13.28
CA ASN A 488 38.47 -21.71 -13.67
C ASN A 488 39.24 -22.17 -14.93
N THR A 489 39.08 -23.43 -15.33
CA THR A 489 39.61 -23.98 -16.57
C THR A 489 38.83 -23.50 -17.80
N VAL A 490 37.59 -23.04 -17.64
CA VAL A 490 36.77 -22.51 -18.74
C VAL A 490 37.16 -21.07 -19.04
N LYS A 491 38.00 -20.92 -20.07
CA LYS A 491 38.60 -19.64 -20.44
C LYS A 491 37.63 -18.67 -21.12
N ALA A 492 36.52 -19.14 -21.68
CA ALA A 492 35.51 -18.30 -22.33
C ALA A 492 35.19 -17.03 -21.52
N ARG A 493 35.19 -15.87 -22.20
CA ARG A 493 34.99 -14.56 -21.58
C ARG A 493 33.59 -14.44 -21.02
N ASN A 494 32.60 -14.63 -21.88
CA ASN A 494 31.19 -14.46 -21.54
C ASN A 494 30.47 -15.79 -21.77
N ILE A 495 29.77 -16.28 -20.75
CA ILE A 495 28.91 -17.46 -20.86
C ILE A 495 27.49 -17.03 -20.49
N LEU A 496 26.54 -17.37 -21.36
CA LEU A 496 25.11 -17.22 -21.14
C LEU A 496 24.45 -18.60 -21.23
N VAL A 497 23.76 -19.01 -20.17
CA VAL A 497 22.94 -20.23 -20.17
C VAL A 497 21.47 -19.82 -20.15
N ILE A 498 20.68 -20.33 -21.09
CA ILE A 498 19.24 -20.12 -21.16
C ILE A 498 18.58 -21.50 -21.03
N ALA A 499 17.83 -21.70 -19.97
CA ALA A 499 17.12 -22.95 -19.71
C ALA A 499 15.61 -22.72 -19.85
N ASP A 500 15.05 -23.23 -20.94
CA ASP A 500 13.63 -23.24 -21.26
C ASP A 500 12.98 -24.57 -20.86
N SER A 501 12.97 -24.83 -19.56
CA SER A 501 12.45 -26.04 -18.95
C SER A 501 11.84 -25.76 -17.57
N CYS A 502 10.95 -26.66 -17.12
CA CYS A 502 10.42 -26.65 -15.76
C CYS A 502 11.55 -26.71 -14.72
N TYR A 503 11.41 -25.97 -13.62
CA TYR A 503 12.34 -25.98 -12.48
C TYR A 503 13.79 -25.50 -12.78
N SER A 504 14.01 -24.85 -13.92
CA SER A 504 15.29 -24.24 -14.31
C SER A 504 15.80 -23.17 -13.34
N GLY A 505 14.92 -22.59 -12.50
CA GLY A 505 15.28 -21.59 -11.49
C GLY A 505 16.27 -22.08 -10.42
N THR A 506 16.41 -23.39 -10.19
CA THR A 506 17.41 -23.93 -9.24
C THR A 506 18.85 -23.72 -9.72
N LEU A 507 19.08 -23.39 -11.01
CA LEU A 507 20.38 -22.90 -11.49
C LEU A 507 20.87 -21.65 -10.71
N LEU A 508 19.96 -20.90 -10.07
CA LEU A 508 20.26 -19.67 -9.35
C LEU A 508 20.46 -19.85 -7.82
N TYR A 509 20.13 -21.01 -7.26
CA TYR A 509 20.17 -21.27 -5.81
C TYR A 509 21.20 -22.37 -5.43
N PRO A 510 21.86 -22.28 -4.26
CA PRO A 510 22.70 -23.36 -3.73
C PRO A 510 21.86 -24.41 -2.99
N VAL A 511 22.15 -25.70 -3.20
CA VAL A 511 21.57 -26.84 -2.45
C VAL A 511 22.05 -26.78 -0.99
N SER A 512 21.13 -26.86 -0.01
CA SER A 512 21.43 -26.76 1.42
C SER A 512 20.93 -27.99 2.18
N PHE A 513 21.82 -28.88 2.64
CA PHE A 513 21.46 -30.02 3.49
C PHE A 513 21.36 -29.60 4.96
N TYR A 514 20.26 -29.97 5.64
CA TYR A 514 20.11 -29.86 7.10
C TYR A 514 20.05 -31.25 7.72
N VAL A 515 20.98 -31.59 8.62
CA VAL A 515 20.89 -32.75 9.52
C VAL A 515 21.00 -32.25 10.96
N ASN A 516 20.19 -32.83 11.84
CA ASN A 516 19.89 -32.38 13.20
C ASN A 516 20.42 -33.41 14.21
N SER A 517 21.30 -33.02 15.13
CA SER A 517 21.52 -33.73 16.41
C SER A 517 22.51 -32.95 17.30
N GLY A 518 22.11 -32.66 18.54
CA GLY A 518 22.99 -32.12 19.58
C GLY A 518 23.74 -33.22 20.33
N ILE A 519 24.95 -32.89 20.80
CA ILE A 519 25.62 -33.28 22.06
C ILE A 519 26.94 -32.48 22.13
N SER A 520 27.29 -31.97 23.32
CA SER A 520 28.44 -31.12 23.66
C SER A 520 29.65 -31.91 24.18
N PHE A 521 30.89 -31.49 23.87
CA PHE A 521 32.08 -31.69 24.73
C PHE A 521 33.17 -30.63 24.49
N SER A 522 33.90 -30.27 25.55
CA SER A 522 34.97 -29.26 25.65
C SER A 522 36.38 -29.84 25.45
N GLY A 523 37.36 -29.03 25.03
CA GLY A 523 38.80 -29.32 25.18
C GLY A 523 39.66 -28.78 24.04
N ASN A 524 40.78 -28.16 24.40
CA ASN A 524 41.69 -27.37 23.57
C ASN A 524 42.60 -28.19 22.62
N ASP A 525 43.12 -27.47 21.64
CA ASP A 525 44.27 -27.73 20.76
C ASP A 525 44.06 -28.52 19.44
N ASN A 526 44.55 -27.87 18.38
CA ASN A 526 44.62 -28.24 16.97
C ASN A 526 43.39 -27.99 16.06
N LYS A 527 43.52 -26.86 15.35
CA LYS A 527 43.26 -26.65 13.92
C LYS A 527 42.18 -27.53 13.27
N SER A 528 41.15 -26.81 12.83
CA SER A 528 40.16 -27.11 11.79
C SER A 528 38.74 -27.39 12.30
N LEU A 529 37.83 -26.63 11.69
CA LEU A 529 36.41 -26.92 11.48
C LEU A 529 35.41 -26.61 12.62
N ILE A 530 34.65 -25.54 12.33
CA ILE A 530 33.26 -25.22 12.73
C ILE A 530 33.09 -24.20 13.86
N GLY A 531 33.08 -22.93 13.42
CA GLY A 531 32.51 -21.76 14.08
C GLY A 531 32.10 -20.67 13.07
N MET A 532 31.77 -21.05 11.83
CA MET A 532 31.20 -20.13 10.83
C MET A 532 29.67 -20.11 10.96
N ARG A 533 29.16 -19.37 11.95
CA ARG A 533 27.85 -18.67 11.83
C ARG A 533 28.10 -17.19 11.57
N GLY A 534 28.95 -16.94 10.57
CA GLY A 534 28.91 -15.71 9.81
C GLY A 534 27.67 -15.77 8.93
N LYS A 535 26.68 -14.94 9.24
CA LYS A 535 25.60 -14.56 8.32
C LYS A 535 26.21 -14.38 6.92
N PRO A 536 25.64 -14.93 5.84
CA PRO A 536 26.11 -14.60 4.51
C PRO A 536 26.00 -13.08 4.35
N LYS A 537 27.16 -12.44 4.22
CA LYS A 537 27.28 -11.05 3.83
C LYS A 537 26.44 -10.88 2.55
N LYS A 538 25.30 -10.19 2.66
CA LYS A 538 24.65 -9.52 1.53
C LYS A 538 25.55 -8.34 1.13
N ASN A 539 26.71 -8.66 0.55
CA ASN A 539 27.57 -7.72 -0.16
C ASN A 539 28.18 -8.48 -1.34
N SER A 540 27.53 -8.31 -2.50
CA SER A 540 27.99 -8.53 -3.88
C SER A 540 26.85 -9.15 -4.70
N LEU A 541 26.00 -8.27 -5.24
CA LEU A 541 25.18 -8.50 -6.46
C LEU A 541 24.46 -7.21 -6.92
N ASN A 542 24.57 -6.10 -6.17
CA ASN A 542 24.00 -4.81 -6.58
C ASN A 542 24.93 -3.89 -7.40
N ASN A 543 26.15 -4.30 -7.72
CA ASN A 543 27.04 -3.50 -8.57
C ASN A 543 27.01 -4.02 -10.02
N ALA A 544 25.91 -3.74 -10.73
CA ALA A 544 25.89 -3.55 -12.19
C ALA A 544 24.46 -3.19 -12.69
N ARG A 545 23.75 -2.23 -12.07
CA ARG A 545 22.64 -1.56 -12.79
C ARG A 545 23.27 -0.55 -13.74
N THR A 546 23.44 -0.93 -15.00
CA THR A 546 23.91 -0.01 -16.02
C THR A 546 22.80 0.97 -16.38
N SER A 547 22.75 2.10 -15.68
CA SER A 547 22.03 3.28 -16.14
C SER A 547 22.69 3.76 -17.44
N TYR A 548 21.87 3.88 -18.49
CA TYR A 548 22.28 4.35 -19.80
C TYR A 548 21.60 5.70 -20.07
N SER A 549 22.14 6.74 -19.45
CA SER A 549 21.83 8.14 -19.72
C SER A 549 23.05 8.78 -20.38
N ASP A 550 23.24 8.55 -21.67
CA ASP A 550 24.34 9.20 -22.36
C ASP A 550 24.12 9.25 -23.88
N SER A 551 24.61 10.31 -24.51
CA SER A 551 24.58 10.55 -25.95
C SER A 551 24.92 9.28 -26.76
N GLY A 552 24.28 9.08 -27.92
CA GLY A 552 24.26 7.80 -28.66
C GLY A 552 25.63 7.14 -28.92
N ASN A 553 26.73 7.90 -28.92
CA ASN A 553 28.10 7.37 -29.06
C ASN A 553 28.72 6.88 -27.74
N ASN A 554 28.34 7.42 -26.58
CA ASN A 554 28.84 6.98 -25.26
C ASN A 554 28.19 5.65 -24.82
N LEU A 555 26.90 5.45 -25.13
CA LEU A 555 26.18 4.21 -24.85
C LEU A 555 26.81 2.99 -25.52
N HIS A 556 27.11 3.11 -26.81
CA HIS A 556 27.75 2.05 -27.59
C HIS A 556 29.10 1.64 -26.99
N ASN A 557 29.93 2.63 -26.61
CA ASN A 557 31.24 2.38 -25.99
C ASN A 557 31.11 1.70 -24.61
N LYS A 558 30.11 2.08 -23.81
CA LYS A 558 29.84 1.49 -22.49
C LYS A 558 29.33 0.05 -22.58
N ILE A 559 28.48 -0.27 -23.56
CA ILE A 559 28.04 -1.65 -23.86
C ILE A 559 29.25 -2.51 -24.27
N LEU A 560 30.11 -1.98 -25.15
CA LEU A 560 31.33 -2.70 -25.55
C LEU A 560 32.29 -2.91 -24.38
N GLU A 561 32.43 -1.94 -23.46
CA GLU A 561 33.25 -2.11 -22.26
C GLU A 561 32.76 -3.27 -21.38
N LEU A 562 31.44 -3.39 -21.18
CA LEU A 562 30.86 -4.50 -20.41
C LEU A 562 31.05 -5.86 -21.08
N ALA A 563 31.13 -5.91 -22.42
CA ALA A 563 31.45 -7.13 -23.17
C ALA A 563 32.90 -7.62 -22.96
N TYR A 564 33.81 -6.74 -22.50
CA TYR A 564 35.21 -7.10 -22.24
C TYR A 564 35.47 -7.67 -20.84
N ARG A 565 34.56 -7.47 -19.89
CA ARG A 565 34.64 -8.06 -18.54
C ARG A 565 34.07 -9.47 -18.58
N ARG A 566 34.65 -10.43 -17.86
CA ARG A 566 34.12 -11.81 -17.84
C ARG A 566 32.70 -11.84 -17.28
N SER A 567 31.84 -12.68 -17.87
CA SER A 567 30.46 -12.88 -17.41
C SER A 567 30.03 -14.34 -17.37
N ARG A 568 29.18 -14.69 -16.39
CA ARG A 568 28.52 -16.00 -16.24
C ARG A 568 27.03 -15.78 -15.93
N GLN A 569 26.22 -15.52 -16.96
CA GLN A 569 24.80 -15.18 -16.84
C GLN A 569 23.89 -16.39 -17.09
N ILE A 570 22.74 -16.41 -16.42
CA ILE A 570 21.72 -17.45 -16.58
C ILE A 570 20.35 -16.80 -16.77
N ILE A 571 19.56 -17.29 -17.72
CA ILE A 571 18.13 -17.04 -17.82
C ILE A 571 17.39 -18.36 -17.65
N ALA A 572 16.54 -18.45 -16.64
CA ALA A 572 15.62 -19.55 -16.45
C ALA A 572 14.22 -19.11 -16.92
N SER A 573 13.56 -19.90 -17.77
CA SER A 573 12.24 -19.52 -18.27
C SER A 573 11.17 -19.64 -17.18
N GLY A 574 11.39 -20.41 -16.10
CA GLY A 574 10.48 -20.53 -14.95
C GLY A 574 11.17 -20.55 -13.58
N GLY A 575 10.39 -20.31 -12.52
CA GLY A 575 10.79 -20.47 -11.10
C GLY A 575 10.70 -21.94 -10.63
N ILE A 576 10.00 -22.21 -9.52
CA ILE A 576 9.74 -23.56 -8.97
C ILE A 576 8.39 -24.13 -9.48
N GLU A 577 7.88 -23.63 -10.60
CA GLU A 577 6.51 -23.87 -11.10
C GLU A 577 6.57 -24.58 -12.47
N PRO A 578 5.62 -25.49 -12.78
CA PRO A 578 5.59 -26.19 -14.07
C PRO A 578 5.18 -25.25 -15.21
N VAL A 579 5.89 -25.34 -16.34
CA VAL A 579 5.64 -24.54 -17.55
C VAL A 579 4.46 -25.14 -18.31
N LYS A 580 3.49 -24.30 -18.69
CA LYS A 580 2.35 -24.69 -19.54
C LYS A 580 2.76 -24.70 -21.01
N ASP A 581 2.47 -25.80 -21.68
CA ASP A 581 2.77 -26.05 -23.10
C ASP A 581 1.85 -25.32 -24.11
N SER A 582 1.23 -24.21 -23.72
CA SER A 582 0.19 -23.54 -24.52
C SER A 582 0.54 -22.08 -24.80
N GLY A 583 1.37 -21.85 -25.82
CA GLY A 583 1.87 -20.53 -26.22
C GLY A 583 1.97 -20.31 -27.73
N GLY A 584 0.87 -20.49 -28.49
CA GLY A 584 0.83 -20.22 -29.94
C GLY A 584 1.37 -21.37 -30.78
N ASN A 585 0.82 -21.58 -31.97
CA ASN A 585 0.92 -22.84 -32.73
C ASN A 585 2.34 -23.31 -33.15
N GLU A 586 3.44 -22.64 -32.78
CA GLU A 586 4.80 -22.93 -33.30
C GLU A 586 5.98 -22.85 -32.30
N HIS A 587 5.87 -22.20 -31.12
CA HIS A 587 7.01 -21.99 -30.19
C HIS A 587 6.62 -22.08 -28.71
N SER A 588 7.59 -22.28 -27.80
CA SER A 588 7.36 -22.03 -26.35
C SER A 588 7.04 -20.55 -26.09
N LEU A 589 6.35 -20.23 -24.99
CA LEU A 589 6.03 -18.83 -24.65
C LEU A 589 7.31 -17.99 -24.45
N PHE A 590 8.33 -18.57 -23.82
CA PHE A 590 9.61 -17.90 -23.61
C PHE A 590 10.39 -17.77 -24.93
N ALA A 591 10.49 -18.86 -25.70
CA ALA A 591 11.14 -18.87 -27.01
C ALA A 591 10.52 -17.84 -27.96
N HIS A 592 9.19 -17.76 -28.03
CA HIS A 592 8.48 -16.78 -28.85
C HIS A 592 8.94 -15.35 -28.58
N TYR A 593 9.01 -14.93 -27.31
CA TYR A 593 9.41 -13.56 -26.96
C TYR A 593 10.92 -13.33 -27.07
N LEU A 594 11.76 -14.34 -26.84
CA LEU A 594 13.20 -14.25 -27.11
C LEU A 594 13.46 -14.07 -28.61
N LEU A 595 12.87 -14.92 -29.46
CA LEU A 595 13.00 -14.85 -30.91
C LEU A 595 12.47 -13.52 -31.44
N LYS A 596 11.32 -13.06 -30.96
CA LYS A 596 10.77 -11.74 -31.30
C LYS A 596 11.73 -10.60 -30.93
N ALA A 597 12.25 -10.60 -29.71
CA ALA A 597 13.19 -9.57 -29.24
C ALA A 597 14.46 -9.52 -30.10
N LEU A 598 14.99 -10.67 -30.49
CA LEU A 598 16.16 -10.77 -31.37
C LEU A 598 15.84 -10.32 -32.80
N LYS A 599 14.69 -10.69 -33.35
CA LYS A 599 14.24 -10.27 -34.70
C LYS A 599 14.00 -8.77 -34.80
N GLU A 600 13.39 -8.16 -33.78
CA GLU A 600 13.01 -6.74 -33.76
C GLU A 600 14.14 -5.80 -33.28
N ASN A 601 15.27 -6.34 -32.80
CA ASN A 601 16.40 -5.52 -32.35
C ASN A 601 17.06 -4.77 -33.51
N ASN A 602 17.01 -3.43 -33.47
CA ASN A 602 17.64 -2.55 -34.45
C ASN A 602 18.96 -1.92 -33.94
N ARG A 603 19.41 -2.28 -32.73
CA ARG A 603 20.68 -1.78 -32.17
C ARG A 603 21.86 -2.60 -32.69
N GLN A 604 22.96 -1.91 -33.01
CA GLN A 604 24.22 -2.55 -33.44
C GLN A 604 24.78 -3.49 -32.37
N ALA A 605 24.69 -3.11 -31.10
CA ALA A 605 25.10 -3.93 -29.97
C ALA A 605 24.03 -3.84 -28.89
N ILE A 606 23.69 -4.98 -28.29
CA ILE A 606 22.68 -5.08 -27.23
C ILE A 606 23.13 -6.07 -26.17
N ASP A 607 23.10 -5.67 -24.90
CA ASP A 607 23.36 -6.56 -23.77
C ASP A 607 22.12 -7.39 -23.43
N ILE A 608 22.36 -8.60 -22.94
CA ILE A 608 21.28 -9.55 -22.67
C ILE A 608 20.34 -9.07 -21.55
N GLU A 609 20.83 -8.31 -20.57
CA GLU A 609 20.02 -7.80 -19.46
C GLU A 609 19.03 -6.73 -19.93
N TYR A 610 19.46 -5.83 -20.83
CA TYR A 610 18.58 -4.89 -21.49
C TYR A 610 17.56 -5.59 -22.38
N LEU A 611 18.00 -6.54 -23.22
CA LEU A 611 17.09 -7.32 -24.08
C LEU A 611 16.03 -8.05 -23.22
N TYR A 612 16.47 -8.66 -22.12
CA TYR A 612 15.62 -9.36 -21.18
C TYR A 612 14.59 -8.44 -20.53
N ASN A 613 15.01 -7.34 -19.91
CA ASN A 613 14.12 -6.46 -19.15
C ASN A 613 13.14 -5.68 -20.03
N THR A 614 13.52 -5.38 -21.27
CA THR A 614 12.69 -4.57 -22.18
C THR A 614 11.74 -5.39 -23.03
N SER A 615 12.20 -6.55 -23.53
CA SER A 615 11.54 -7.24 -24.65
C SER A 615 11.11 -8.67 -24.32
N ILE A 616 11.65 -9.28 -23.26
CA ILE A 616 11.37 -10.69 -22.89
C ILE A 616 10.55 -10.78 -21.60
N PHE A 617 11.00 -10.16 -20.51
CA PHE A 617 10.40 -10.29 -19.18
C PHE A 617 8.96 -9.76 -19.14
N LYS A 618 8.77 -8.50 -19.55
CA LYS A 618 7.47 -7.80 -19.44
C LYS A 618 6.34 -8.48 -20.23
N PRO A 619 6.51 -8.86 -21.51
CA PRO A 619 5.45 -9.53 -22.26
C PRO A 619 5.07 -10.92 -21.73
N ILE A 620 6.03 -11.67 -21.16
CA ILE A 620 5.79 -12.99 -20.58
C ILE A 620 5.00 -12.86 -19.25
N THR A 621 5.37 -11.90 -18.39
CA THR A 621 4.69 -11.68 -17.10
C THR A 621 3.28 -11.12 -17.24
N ASP A 622 3.02 -10.29 -18.25
CA ASP A 622 1.71 -9.67 -18.47
C ASP A 622 0.64 -10.68 -18.95
N LYS A 623 1.05 -11.86 -19.47
CA LYS A 623 0.16 -12.95 -19.92
C LYS A 623 -0.13 -14.03 -18.86
N GLY A 624 0.40 -13.89 -17.64
CA GLY A 624 -0.07 -14.60 -16.45
C GLY A 624 0.22 -16.11 -16.32
N GLY A 625 1.21 -16.65 -17.03
CA GLY A 625 1.49 -18.09 -17.03
C GLY A 625 2.92 -18.53 -16.67
N GLN A 626 3.89 -17.62 -16.71
CA GLN A 626 5.31 -17.93 -16.53
C GLN A 626 6.05 -16.66 -16.06
N ARG A 627 7.06 -16.79 -15.19
CA ARG A 627 7.91 -15.69 -14.76
C ARG A 627 9.38 -16.08 -14.95
N PRO A 628 10.02 -15.65 -16.05
CA PRO A 628 11.42 -15.95 -16.24
C PRO A 628 12.25 -15.21 -15.18
N VAL A 629 13.47 -15.71 -14.92
CA VAL A 629 14.42 -15.13 -13.98
C VAL A 629 15.78 -15.01 -14.65
N LEU A 630 16.38 -13.82 -14.58
CA LEU A 630 17.77 -13.56 -14.97
C LEU A 630 18.64 -13.54 -13.70
N GLY A 631 19.79 -14.20 -13.75
CA GLY A 631 20.77 -14.19 -12.67
C GLY A 631 22.18 -14.53 -13.14
N ARG A 632 23.06 -14.85 -12.19
CA ARG A 632 24.50 -15.08 -12.42
C ARG A 632 24.99 -16.32 -11.68
N LEU A 633 25.94 -17.04 -12.26
CA LEU A 633 26.68 -18.08 -11.54
C LEU A 633 27.65 -17.43 -10.55
N LYS A 634 27.50 -17.71 -9.26
CA LYS A 634 28.38 -17.20 -8.20
C LYS A 634 29.71 -17.94 -8.24
N THR A 635 30.60 -17.51 -9.12
CA THR A 635 31.95 -18.08 -9.31
C THR A 635 32.95 -16.93 -9.40
N GLU A 636 34.21 -17.18 -9.04
CA GLU A 636 35.30 -16.18 -9.15
C GLU A 636 35.54 -15.74 -10.61
N MET A 637 35.00 -16.49 -11.58
CA MET A 637 35.10 -16.21 -13.01
C MET A 637 34.09 -15.14 -13.50
N ASP A 638 33.07 -14.77 -12.71
CA ASP A 638 32.14 -13.68 -13.06
C ASP A 638 32.65 -12.33 -12.53
N GLN A 639 32.98 -11.41 -13.44
CA GLN A 639 33.58 -10.10 -13.11
C GLN A 639 32.61 -8.93 -13.35
N GLY A 640 31.31 -9.19 -13.32
CA GLY A 640 30.28 -8.18 -13.57
C GLY A 640 30.18 -7.72 -15.02
N GLY A 641 30.73 -8.49 -15.98
CA GLY A 641 30.52 -8.25 -17.41
C GLY A 641 29.12 -8.59 -17.89
N GLN A 642 28.89 -8.39 -19.20
CA GLN A 642 27.62 -8.70 -19.86
C GLN A 642 27.85 -9.51 -21.13
N TYR A 643 26.97 -10.48 -21.39
CA TYR A 643 26.85 -11.12 -22.69
C TYR A 643 26.19 -10.13 -23.66
N VAL A 644 26.96 -9.67 -24.64
CA VAL A 644 26.51 -8.67 -25.62
C VAL A 644 26.41 -9.33 -26.99
N LEU A 645 25.28 -9.14 -27.67
CA LEU A 645 25.07 -9.54 -29.04
C LEU A 645 25.37 -8.37 -29.98
N ILE A 646 26.15 -8.61 -31.02
CA ILE A 646 26.55 -7.59 -32.01
C ILE A 646 25.97 -7.98 -33.37
N MET A 647 25.31 -7.04 -34.04
CA MET A 647 24.72 -7.27 -35.35
C MET A 647 25.81 -7.42 -36.42
N ASP A 648 25.65 -8.40 -37.31
CA ASP A 648 26.60 -8.69 -38.37
C ASP A 648 26.72 -7.52 -39.36
N SER A 649 27.94 -7.26 -39.80
CA SER A 649 28.27 -6.15 -40.69
C SER A 649 27.65 -6.27 -42.10
N LYS A 650 27.50 -7.50 -42.63
CA LYS A 650 26.85 -7.75 -43.93
C LYS A 650 25.34 -7.63 -43.82
N PHE A 651 24.74 -8.15 -42.74
CA PHE A 651 23.32 -7.93 -42.44
C PHE A 651 23.03 -6.43 -42.33
N ARG A 652 23.87 -5.68 -41.59
CA ARG A 652 23.75 -4.22 -41.45
C ARG A 652 23.84 -3.49 -42.80
N GLN A 653 24.76 -3.87 -43.68
CA GLN A 653 24.84 -3.27 -45.02
C GLN A 653 23.60 -3.57 -45.86
N SER A 654 23.07 -4.80 -45.81
CA SER A 654 21.84 -5.18 -46.52
C SER A 654 20.57 -4.50 -45.96
N TYR A 655 20.54 -4.25 -44.65
CA TYR A 655 19.46 -3.55 -43.95
C TYR A 655 19.46 -2.06 -44.31
N LEU A 656 20.66 -1.45 -44.34
CA LEU A 656 20.83 -0.04 -44.72
C LEU A 656 20.67 0.19 -46.24
N SER A 657 20.94 -0.80 -47.08
CA SER A 657 20.78 -0.69 -48.55
C SER A 657 19.35 -0.93 -49.04
N LYS A 658 18.49 -1.58 -48.24
CA LYS A 658 17.05 -1.71 -48.54
C LYS A 658 16.28 -0.38 -48.36
N ASP A 659 16.88 0.58 -47.68
CA ASP A 659 16.38 1.96 -47.50
C ASP A 659 16.95 2.95 -48.53
N SER A 660 17.77 2.51 -49.49
CA SER A 660 18.48 3.40 -50.44
C SER A 660 18.13 3.10 -51.91
N GLY A 661 16.90 3.45 -52.32
CA GLY A 661 16.45 3.38 -53.71
C GLY A 661 15.55 4.54 -54.09
N GLU A 662 16.11 5.77 -54.18
CA GLU A 662 16.01 6.67 -55.34
C GLU A 662 16.63 8.06 -55.01
N SER A 663 17.27 8.61 -56.05
CA SER A 663 18.35 9.61 -56.03
C SER A 663 17.94 11.06 -55.74
N ALA A 664 18.88 11.79 -55.14
CA ALA A 664 18.77 13.16 -54.64
C ALA A 664 18.59 14.25 -55.71
N SER A 665 17.69 15.20 -55.44
CA SER A 665 17.93 16.62 -55.72
C SER A 665 17.21 17.52 -54.70
N SER A 666 18.01 18.25 -53.92
CA SER A 666 17.75 19.59 -53.38
C SER A 666 16.43 19.83 -52.61
N GLY A 667 16.50 19.76 -51.27
CA GLY A 667 15.55 20.37 -50.33
C GLY A 667 14.90 19.36 -49.39
N THR A 668 15.49 19.11 -48.23
CA THR A 668 14.90 18.26 -47.18
C THR A 668 13.65 18.93 -46.60
N LYS A 669 12.49 18.52 -47.10
CA LYS A 669 11.22 18.62 -46.39
C LYS A 669 10.96 17.24 -45.79
N GLU A 670 11.33 17.05 -44.52
CA GLU A 670 10.96 15.85 -43.76
C GLU A 670 9.43 15.73 -43.76
N MET A 671 8.90 14.53 -44.06
CA MET A 671 7.48 14.26 -43.86
C MET A 671 7.18 14.29 -42.35
N PRO A 672 6.13 15.00 -41.91
CA PRO A 672 5.82 15.12 -40.49
C PRO A 672 5.35 13.77 -39.91
N ASP A 673 5.82 13.45 -38.70
CA ASP A 673 5.22 12.42 -37.83
C ASP A 673 3.71 12.66 -37.72
N ILE A 674 2.91 11.62 -37.99
CA ILE A 674 1.44 11.66 -37.96
C ILE A 674 0.87 10.80 -36.81
N TYR A 675 1.73 10.14 -36.04
CA TYR A 675 1.30 9.23 -34.99
C TYR A 675 1.17 9.98 -33.66
N PRO A 676 0.06 9.82 -32.92
CA PRO A 676 -0.10 10.46 -31.63
C PRO A 676 0.67 9.71 -30.52
N PRO A 677 1.09 10.41 -29.44
CA PRO A 677 1.86 9.82 -28.34
C PRO A 677 1.20 8.61 -27.66
N ASP A 678 1.97 7.58 -27.30
CA ASP A 678 1.48 6.44 -26.50
C ASP A 678 1.46 6.79 -25.00
N ILE A 679 0.32 6.61 -24.32
CA ILE A 679 0.12 6.89 -22.89
C ILE A 679 -0.17 5.59 -22.11
N LYS A 680 0.78 5.18 -21.27
CA LYS A 680 0.63 4.05 -20.34
C LYS A 680 0.59 4.53 -18.90
N ILE A 681 -0.29 3.94 -18.09
CA ILE A 681 -0.49 4.33 -16.69
C ILE A 681 -0.31 3.07 -15.83
N ARG A 682 0.69 3.07 -14.93
CA ARG A 682 1.09 1.87 -14.20
C ARG A 682 0.13 1.60 -13.03
N GLY A 683 -0.44 0.40 -12.98
CA GLY A 683 -1.37 -0.01 -11.92
C GLY A 683 -2.83 0.38 -12.17
N TRP A 684 -3.17 0.86 -13.37
CA TRP A 684 -4.51 1.36 -13.70
C TRP A 684 -5.05 0.73 -14.99
N ASN A 685 -5.99 -0.19 -14.85
CA ASN A 685 -6.61 -0.93 -15.97
C ASN A 685 -8.14 -0.70 -16.08
N GLY A 686 -8.65 0.43 -15.56
CA GLY A 686 -10.09 0.73 -15.56
C GLY A 686 -10.51 1.65 -14.42
N THR A 687 -11.61 1.28 -13.72
CA THR A 687 -12.11 1.94 -12.52
C THR A 687 -11.45 1.39 -11.25
N LYS A 688 -11.03 2.28 -10.34
CA LYS A 688 -10.49 1.92 -9.01
C LYS A 688 -11.31 2.62 -7.94
N THR A 689 -11.72 1.90 -6.90
CA THR A 689 -12.30 2.53 -5.70
C THR A 689 -11.18 2.78 -4.70
N VAL A 690 -11.11 4.00 -4.17
CA VAL A 690 -10.16 4.40 -3.13
C VAL A 690 -10.92 5.10 -2.01
N TYR A 691 -10.31 5.16 -0.83
CA TYR A 691 -10.97 5.66 0.38
C TYR A 691 -10.27 6.91 0.94
N ILE A 692 -9.06 7.19 0.46
CA ILE A 692 -8.27 8.38 0.74
C ILE A 692 -8.56 9.49 -0.27
N ASP A 693 -8.26 10.73 0.08
CA ASP A 693 -8.55 11.92 -0.73
C ASP A 693 -7.51 12.21 -1.82
N LYS A 694 -6.56 11.30 -2.06
CA LYS A 694 -5.45 11.46 -3.01
C LYS A 694 -5.11 10.15 -3.72
N ALA A 695 -4.61 10.24 -4.94
CA ALA A 695 -4.05 9.09 -5.68
C ALA A 695 -2.78 9.48 -6.43
N PHE A 696 -1.89 8.52 -6.64
CA PHE A 696 -0.65 8.70 -7.41
C PHE A 696 -0.79 8.07 -8.79
N LEU A 697 -0.60 8.88 -9.83
CA LEU A 697 -0.65 8.46 -11.23
C LEU A 697 0.78 8.34 -11.76
N GLU A 698 1.22 7.12 -12.03
CA GLU A 698 2.50 6.83 -12.69
C GLU A 698 2.27 6.71 -14.19
N LEU A 699 2.70 7.71 -14.96
CA LEU A 699 2.54 7.83 -16.41
C LEU A 699 3.85 7.54 -17.13
N ASN A 700 3.76 6.70 -18.16
CA ASN A 700 4.79 6.47 -19.15
C ASN A 700 4.27 6.96 -20.50
N VAL A 701 4.87 8.04 -21.01
CA VAL A 701 4.49 8.67 -22.28
C VAL A 701 5.64 8.53 -23.28
N ASN A 702 5.36 8.04 -24.49
CA ASN A 702 6.38 7.81 -25.52
C ASN A 702 5.93 8.32 -26.90
N ASP A 703 6.83 9.01 -27.60
CA ASP A 703 6.62 9.47 -28.98
C ASP A 703 7.95 9.70 -29.72
N SER A 704 7.99 9.38 -31.01
CA SER A 704 9.15 9.50 -31.89
C SER A 704 9.57 10.94 -32.18
N SER A 705 8.60 11.82 -32.46
CA SER A 705 8.84 13.25 -32.69
C SER A 705 9.17 13.99 -31.39
N GLY A 706 8.76 13.44 -30.26
CA GLY A 706 9.06 13.92 -28.92
C GLY A 706 7.88 14.67 -28.31
N ILE A 707 7.71 14.53 -27.00
CA ILE A 707 6.55 15.07 -26.31
C ILE A 707 6.77 16.54 -26.00
N LYS A 708 5.87 17.39 -26.51
CA LYS A 708 5.83 18.83 -26.25
C LYS A 708 5.07 19.16 -24.98
N GLN A 709 3.99 18.43 -24.70
CA GLN A 709 3.11 18.71 -23.59
C GLN A 709 2.42 17.45 -23.07
N VAL A 710 2.35 17.34 -21.75
CA VAL A 710 1.48 16.40 -21.03
C VAL A 710 0.62 17.21 -20.07
N THR A 711 -0.70 17.01 -20.11
CA THR A 711 -1.63 17.60 -19.15
C THR A 711 -2.49 16.55 -18.46
N ILE A 712 -2.88 16.84 -17.23
CA ILE A 712 -3.92 16.11 -16.50
C ILE A 712 -4.98 17.13 -16.09
N ASN A 713 -6.24 16.93 -16.51
CA ASN A 713 -7.34 17.88 -16.26
C ASN A 713 -6.98 19.33 -16.61
N LYS A 714 -6.27 19.51 -17.74
CA LYS A 714 -5.75 20.79 -18.28
C LYS A 714 -4.52 21.39 -17.58
N GLU A 715 -4.04 20.82 -16.48
CA GLU A 715 -2.80 21.27 -15.81
C GLU A 715 -1.56 20.66 -16.48
N LYS A 716 -0.56 21.47 -16.80
CA LYS A 716 0.66 21.02 -17.50
C LYS A 716 1.66 20.42 -16.51
N ILE A 717 1.97 19.14 -16.68
CA ILE A 717 2.84 18.38 -15.76
C ILE A 717 4.26 18.16 -16.30
N LEU A 718 4.49 18.45 -17.58
CA LEU A 718 5.78 18.28 -18.23
C LEU A 718 6.72 19.47 -17.99
N LYS A 719 7.84 19.24 -17.30
CA LYS A 719 8.86 20.26 -17.03
C LYS A 719 9.85 20.47 -18.18
N ARG A 720 10.20 19.42 -18.94
CA ARG A 720 11.12 19.47 -20.09
C ARG A 720 10.67 18.52 -21.21
N PRO A 721 10.80 18.90 -22.50
CA PRO A 721 10.44 18.02 -23.61
C PRO A 721 11.30 16.74 -23.62
N GLY A 722 10.73 15.64 -24.11
CA GLY A 722 11.47 14.37 -24.22
C GLY A 722 10.67 13.31 -24.98
N ARG A 723 11.37 12.32 -25.54
CA ARG A 723 10.75 11.24 -26.35
C ARG A 723 10.16 10.11 -25.49
N ASN A 724 10.78 9.81 -24.35
CA ASN A 724 10.30 8.83 -23.39
C ASN A 724 10.26 9.47 -22.00
N LEU A 725 9.05 9.63 -21.45
CA LEU A 725 8.83 10.34 -20.20
C LEU A 725 8.21 9.42 -19.17
N HIS A 726 8.85 9.30 -18.01
CA HIS A 726 8.28 8.71 -16.81
C HIS A 726 7.89 9.86 -15.87
N LEU A 727 6.60 10.07 -15.67
CA LEU A 727 6.05 11.17 -14.89
C LEU A 727 5.22 10.56 -13.78
N ASN A 728 5.42 10.97 -12.54
CA ASN A 728 4.46 10.66 -11.49
C ASN A 728 3.77 11.93 -11.00
N TYR A 729 2.45 11.86 -10.92
CA TYR A 729 1.61 13.01 -10.60
C TYR A 729 0.61 12.63 -9.52
N LEU A 730 0.50 13.48 -8.50
CA LEU A 730 -0.43 13.27 -7.40
C LEU A 730 -1.72 14.05 -7.68
N VAL A 731 -2.85 13.35 -7.68
CA VAL A 731 -4.18 13.95 -7.84
C VAL A 731 -4.95 13.96 -6.53
N SER A 732 -5.75 15.00 -6.31
CA SER A 732 -6.74 15.07 -5.22
C SER A 732 -8.09 14.54 -5.67
N LEU A 733 -8.84 13.91 -4.76
CA LEU A 733 -10.08 13.19 -5.02
C LEU A 733 -11.22 13.75 -4.16
N LYS A 734 -12.31 14.14 -4.81
CA LYS A 734 -13.60 14.45 -4.18
C LYS A 734 -14.34 13.15 -3.86
N SER A 735 -15.31 13.17 -2.95
CA SER A 735 -16.20 12.02 -2.73
C SER A 735 -16.97 11.68 -4.02
N GLY A 736 -17.21 10.40 -4.28
CA GLY A 736 -17.86 9.90 -5.49
C GLY A 736 -16.89 9.70 -6.67
N GLU A 737 -17.40 9.80 -7.89
CA GLU A 737 -16.64 9.59 -9.11
C GLU A 737 -15.67 10.76 -9.39
N ASN A 738 -14.40 10.46 -9.60
CA ASN A 738 -13.38 11.42 -10.03
C ASN A 738 -12.85 11.00 -11.38
N ILE A 739 -12.93 11.91 -12.36
CA ILE A 739 -12.48 11.66 -13.72
C ILE A 739 -11.21 12.47 -13.99
N PHE A 740 -10.18 11.80 -14.51
CA PHE A 740 -8.94 12.43 -14.94
C PHE A 740 -8.71 12.20 -16.43
N HIS A 741 -8.52 13.29 -17.17
CA HIS A 741 -8.17 13.29 -18.58
C HIS A 741 -6.68 13.55 -18.72
N VAL A 742 -5.93 12.53 -19.11
CA VAL A 742 -4.51 12.66 -19.44
C VAL A 742 -4.38 12.91 -20.93
N ILE A 743 -3.85 14.07 -21.30
CA ILE A 743 -3.69 14.48 -22.71
C ILE A 743 -2.21 14.67 -22.98
N CYS A 744 -1.71 14.06 -24.04
CA CYS A 744 -0.34 14.26 -24.52
C CYS A 744 -0.34 14.86 -25.92
N ILE A 745 0.56 15.81 -26.17
CA ILE A 745 0.78 16.45 -27.46
C ILE A 745 2.27 16.36 -27.78
N ASP A 746 2.60 15.87 -28.96
CA ASP A 746 3.96 15.81 -29.45
C ASP A 746 4.47 17.15 -30.01
N GLN A 747 5.69 17.17 -30.54
CA GLN A 747 6.31 18.37 -31.11
C GLN A 747 5.68 18.80 -32.42
N LEU A 748 5.02 17.89 -33.14
CA LEU A 748 4.37 18.15 -34.43
C LEU A 748 2.87 18.45 -34.30
N GLY A 749 2.29 18.34 -33.10
CA GLY A 749 0.90 18.66 -32.77
C GLY A 749 -0.03 17.46 -32.68
N ASN A 750 0.45 16.22 -32.85
CA ASN A 750 -0.39 15.04 -32.73
C ASN A 750 -0.78 14.82 -31.26
N ARG A 751 -2.06 14.51 -31.03
CA ARG A 751 -2.69 14.48 -29.70
C ARG A 751 -3.19 13.08 -29.36
N SER A 752 -2.88 12.61 -28.16
CA SER A 752 -3.50 11.43 -27.55
C SER A 752 -4.17 11.77 -26.22
N GLU A 753 -5.22 11.01 -25.88
CA GLU A 753 -6.00 11.22 -24.65
C GLU A 753 -6.34 9.88 -23.99
N LYS A 754 -6.28 9.84 -22.66
CA LYS A 754 -6.65 8.69 -21.84
C LYS A 754 -7.47 9.12 -20.63
N LYS A 755 -8.63 8.48 -20.45
CA LYS A 755 -9.55 8.72 -19.33
C LYS A 755 -9.26 7.75 -18.18
N ILE A 756 -9.15 8.28 -16.96
CA ILE A 756 -9.04 7.52 -15.71
C ILE A 756 -10.26 7.84 -14.86
N ILE A 757 -10.87 6.82 -14.25
CA ILE A 757 -12.01 6.99 -13.35
C ILE A 757 -11.65 6.41 -11.98
N ILE A 758 -11.68 7.25 -10.96
CA ILE A 758 -11.37 6.92 -9.58
C ILE A 758 -12.60 7.19 -8.72
N PHE A 759 -13.21 6.16 -8.17
CA PHE A 759 -14.32 6.31 -7.23
C PHE A 759 -13.78 6.47 -5.82
N ARG A 760 -13.99 7.63 -5.20
CA ARG A 760 -13.72 7.80 -3.77
C ARG A 760 -14.99 7.49 -2.99
N LYS A 761 -15.00 6.41 -2.23
CA LYS A 761 -16.09 6.11 -1.30
C LYS A 761 -15.56 6.29 0.12
N ILE A 762 -16.32 6.91 1.01
CA ILE A 762 -15.99 6.96 2.45
C ILE A 762 -17.08 6.14 3.17
N PRO A 763 -16.86 4.86 3.48
CA PRO A 763 -17.76 4.09 4.32
C PRO A 763 -17.87 4.68 5.72
N LYS A 764 -19.09 4.81 6.24
CA LYS A 764 -19.39 5.36 7.57
C LYS A 764 -18.65 4.62 8.71
N VAL A 765 -18.36 3.32 8.53
CA VAL A 765 -17.55 2.50 9.46
C VAL A 765 -16.11 3.02 9.64
N PHE A 766 -15.57 3.85 8.73
CA PHE A 766 -14.22 4.41 8.88
C PHE A 766 -14.13 5.58 9.87
N GLU A 767 -15.25 6.06 10.41
CA GLU A 767 -15.26 7.05 11.48
C GLU A 767 -15.00 6.40 12.85
N THR A 768 -15.42 5.14 13.02
CA THR A 768 -15.23 4.33 14.24
C THR A 768 -14.06 3.35 14.08
N GLY A 769 -12.95 3.54 14.81
CA GLY A 769 -11.96 2.49 15.13
C GLY A 769 -11.12 1.84 14.02
N ALA A 770 -11.40 2.03 12.74
CA ALA A 770 -10.87 1.19 11.66
C ALA A 770 -9.45 1.52 11.13
N ARG A 771 -8.73 2.49 11.71
CA ARG A 771 -7.37 2.82 11.28
C ARG A 771 -6.36 1.87 11.92
N MET A 772 -5.48 1.29 11.10
CA MET A 772 -4.31 0.55 11.59
C MET A 772 -3.48 1.40 12.57
N SER A 773 -3.22 0.86 13.76
CA SER A 773 -2.35 1.49 14.77
C SER A 773 -0.89 1.17 14.46
N VAL A 774 -0.10 2.17 14.09
CA VAL A 774 1.29 1.97 13.62
C VAL A 774 2.26 2.77 14.47
N ALA A 775 3.21 2.08 15.10
CA ALA A 775 4.35 2.69 15.78
C ALA A 775 5.42 3.08 14.75
N LEU A 776 5.74 4.37 14.67
CA LEU A 776 6.79 4.88 13.79
C LEU A 776 8.09 5.08 14.57
N PHE A 777 9.13 4.34 14.21
CA PHE A 777 10.47 4.50 14.78
C PHE A 777 11.33 5.44 13.91
N PRO A 778 12.34 6.10 14.51
CA PRO A 778 13.38 6.77 13.74
C PRO A 778 14.00 5.80 12.73
N LEU A 779 14.24 6.28 11.50
CA LEU A 779 14.86 5.47 10.45
C LEU A 779 16.38 5.42 10.68
N ASP A 780 17.00 4.28 10.43
CA ASP A 780 18.44 4.12 10.60
C ASP A 780 19.18 4.89 9.49
N ILE A 781 19.91 5.94 9.86
CA ILE A 781 20.67 6.78 8.92
C ILE A 781 22.04 6.14 8.67
N GLN A 782 22.33 5.87 7.40
CA GLN A 782 23.60 5.34 6.90
C GLN A 782 24.21 6.34 5.90
N GLY A 783 25.04 7.24 6.40
CA GLY A 783 25.69 8.28 5.59
C GLY A 783 25.95 9.55 6.39
N GLU A 784 26.25 10.64 5.69
CA GLU A 784 26.61 11.94 6.30
C GLU A 784 25.38 12.71 6.82
N ASN A 785 24.22 12.65 6.16
CA ASN A 785 23.02 13.42 6.53
C ASN A 785 21.72 12.74 6.02
N ASP A 786 20.58 12.96 6.67
CA ASP A 786 19.26 12.52 6.20
C ASP A 786 18.50 13.59 5.38
N PHE A 787 19.03 14.82 5.32
CA PHE A 787 18.44 15.98 4.64
C PHE A 787 17.00 16.30 5.09
N GLY A 788 16.63 15.98 6.33
CA GLY A 788 15.27 16.17 6.85
C GLY A 788 14.22 15.20 6.27
N ALA A 789 14.64 14.16 5.54
CA ALA A 789 13.76 13.20 4.91
C ALA A 789 12.89 12.44 5.93
N GLN A 790 13.41 12.16 7.13
CA GLN A 790 12.66 11.48 8.19
C GLN A 790 11.42 12.28 8.62
N GLY A 791 11.58 13.58 8.86
CA GLY A 791 10.47 14.46 9.25
C GLY A 791 9.42 14.60 8.15
N LEU A 792 9.88 14.79 6.90
CA LEU A 792 8.99 14.91 5.73
C LEU A 792 8.19 13.62 5.47
N PHE A 793 8.82 12.46 5.60
CA PHE A 793 8.15 11.18 5.42
C PHE A 793 7.06 10.93 6.46
N ARG A 794 7.38 11.20 7.73
CA ARG A 794 6.39 11.15 8.82
C ARG A 794 5.20 12.07 8.55
N SER A 795 5.47 13.33 8.19
CA SER A 795 4.43 14.32 7.90
C SER A 795 3.47 13.82 6.81
N HIS A 796 4.00 13.26 5.73
CA HIS A 796 3.17 12.73 4.64
C HIS A 796 2.44 11.43 4.98
N LEU A 797 3.01 10.55 5.79
CA LEU A 797 2.33 9.34 6.26
C LEU A 797 1.08 9.67 7.07
N ASP A 798 1.15 10.68 7.90
CA ASP A 798 -0.01 11.04 8.70
C ASP A 798 -1.03 11.90 7.92
N GLU A 799 -0.57 12.79 7.04
CA GLU A 799 -1.45 13.51 6.11
C GLU A 799 -2.35 12.59 5.29
N SER A 800 -1.96 11.32 5.10
CA SER A 800 -2.80 10.30 4.46
C SER A 800 -4.08 9.97 5.24
N LYS A 801 -4.11 10.26 6.55
CA LYS A 801 -5.14 9.89 7.53
C LYS A 801 -5.44 8.37 7.56
N ARG A 802 -4.58 7.54 6.96
CA ARG A 802 -4.74 6.08 6.82
C ARG A 802 -4.42 5.33 8.11
N PHE A 803 -3.45 5.83 8.87
CA PHE A 803 -2.89 5.19 10.06
C PHE A 803 -3.18 6.01 11.32
N ASN A 804 -3.26 5.33 12.46
CA ASN A 804 -3.16 5.95 13.78
C ASN A 804 -1.69 5.84 14.22
N LEU A 805 -0.90 6.90 13.95
CA LEU A 805 0.54 6.87 14.23
C LEU A 805 0.82 7.06 15.72
N LYS A 806 1.49 6.08 16.33
CA LYS A 806 2.01 6.15 17.70
C LYS A 806 3.48 6.57 17.65
N GLN A 807 3.81 7.67 18.32
CA GLN A 807 5.19 8.15 18.41
C GLN A 807 5.92 7.45 19.55
N ILE A 808 7.06 6.84 19.25
CA ILE A 808 7.90 6.17 20.24
C ILE A 808 9.27 6.85 20.27
N ASN A 809 9.55 7.56 21.36
CA ASN A 809 10.64 8.53 21.40
C ASN A 809 11.98 8.00 21.92
N THR A 810 12.10 6.79 22.48
CA THR A 810 13.43 6.24 22.87
C THR A 810 13.37 4.82 23.41
N TYR A 811 14.48 4.10 23.24
CA TYR A 811 14.83 2.86 23.94
C TYR A 811 15.30 3.21 25.34
N LYS A 812 14.61 2.73 26.37
CA LYS A 812 15.19 2.71 27.72
C LYS A 812 15.53 1.33 28.26
N ASN A 813 15.14 0.22 27.61
CA ASN A 813 15.65 -1.15 27.82
C ASN A 813 14.96 -2.25 26.94
N GLU A 814 14.18 -1.88 25.91
CA GLU A 814 13.31 -2.82 25.19
C GLU A 814 13.46 -2.74 23.66
N THR A 815 13.22 -3.84 22.93
CA THR A 815 13.24 -3.88 21.46
C THR A 815 12.09 -3.05 20.84
N PRO A 816 12.17 -2.57 19.57
CA PRO A 816 11.09 -1.82 18.92
C PRO A 816 9.74 -2.51 18.97
N LEU A 817 9.76 -3.84 18.82
CA LEU A 817 8.56 -4.64 18.82
C LEU A 817 7.88 -4.63 20.20
N ASN A 818 8.69 -4.70 21.28
CA ASN A 818 8.18 -4.65 22.64
C ASN A 818 7.66 -3.24 22.98
N ALA A 819 8.41 -2.19 22.61
CA ALA A 819 7.97 -0.81 22.81
C ALA A 819 6.67 -0.50 22.05
N ALA A 820 6.52 -1.03 20.84
CA ALA A 820 5.28 -0.91 20.06
C ALA A 820 4.10 -1.64 20.70
N ARG A 821 4.31 -2.86 21.23
CA ARG A 821 3.28 -3.60 21.97
C ARG A 821 2.81 -2.85 23.22
N SER A 822 3.74 -2.27 23.97
CA SER A 822 3.44 -1.48 25.18
C SER A 822 2.66 -0.19 24.90
N GLN A 823 2.64 0.27 23.65
CA GLN A 823 1.86 1.41 23.17
C GLN A 823 0.60 1.00 22.39
N GLU A 824 0.23 -0.29 22.47
CA GLU A 824 -0.91 -0.88 21.76
C GLU A 824 -0.86 -0.61 20.24
N ALA A 825 0.36 -0.56 19.68
CA ALA A 825 0.54 -0.52 18.24
C ALA A 825 0.43 -1.93 17.66
N GLU A 826 -0.39 -2.05 16.61
CA GLU A 826 -0.60 -3.30 15.89
C GLU A 826 0.59 -3.58 14.95
N PHE A 827 1.22 -2.52 14.44
CA PHE A 827 2.33 -2.62 13.49
C PHE A 827 3.47 -1.69 13.85
N VAL A 828 4.67 -2.05 13.41
CA VAL A 828 5.90 -1.25 13.48
C VAL A 828 6.29 -0.84 12.07
N LEU A 829 6.56 0.45 11.90
CA LEU A 829 7.22 0.96 10.71
C LEU A 829 8.68 1.24 11.05
N SER A 830 9.59 0.56 10.34
CA SER A 830 11.05 0.70 10.49
C SER A 830 11.73 0.73 9.14
N GLY A 831 12.97 1.21 9.07
CA GLY A 831 13.65 1.34 7.80
C GLY A 831 15.00 2.04 7.90
N THR A 832 15.61 2.28 6.74
CA THR A 832 16.94 2.87 6.61
C THR A 832 16.92 4.03 5.61
N ILE A 833 17.64 5.10 5.93
CA ILE A 833 17.98 6.19 4.99
C ILE A 833 19.45 6.05 4.64
N THR A 834 19.79 5.96 3.36
CA THR A 834 21.18 5.90 2.89
C THR A 834 21.50 7.13 2.05
N SER A 835 22.54 7.88 2.43
CA SER A 835 23.00 9.08 1.72
C SER A 835 24.47 8.93 1.32
N GLN A 836 24.77 8.87 0.02
CA GLN A 836 26.14 8.84 -0.52
C GLN A 836 26.20 9.55 -1.87
N ASN A 837 27.29 10.30 -2.13
CA ASN A 837 27.56 10.98 -3.41
C ASN A 837 26.38 11.82 -3.94
N ASN A 838 25.77 12.63 -3.06
CA ASN A 838 24.60 13.45 -3.38
C ASN A 838 23.40 12.63 -3.91
N SER A 839 23.22 11.39 -3.44
CA SER A 839 22.03 10.58 -3.70
C SER A 839 21.38 10.15 -2.38
N LEU A 840 20.05 9.97 -2.41
CA LEU A 840 19.23 9.59 -1.26
C LEU A 840 18.43 8.33 -1.60
N ASN A 841 18.54 7.31 -0.76
CA ASN A 841 17.72 6.11 -0.80
C ASN A 841 16.99 5.93 0.53
N ILE A 842 15.68 5.73 0.51
CA ILE A 842 14.87 5.49 1.71
C ILE A 842 14.16 4.16 1.52
N VAL A 843 14.36 3.23 2.45
CA VAL A 843 13.71 1.91 2.47
C VAL A 843 12.94 1.75 3.77
N VAL A 844 11.67 1.37 3.69
CA VAL A 844 10.76 1.24 4.83
C VAL A 844 10.05 -0.11 4.78
N GLN A 845 9.81 -0.70 5.95
CA GLN A 845 9.10 -1.96 6.15
C GLN A 845 7.99 -1.78 7.18
N ILE A 846 6.87 -2.48 6.98
CA ILE A 846 5.79 -2.59 7.96
C ILE A 846 5.77 -4.01 8.51
N ILE A 847 5.88 -4.11 9.83
CA ILE A 847 6.06 -5.36 10.58
C ILE A 847 4.90 -5.52 11.55
N ASP A 848 4.28 -6.69 11.57
CA ASP A 848 3.26 -7.04 12.55
C ASP A 848 3.86 -7.21 13.95
N THR A 849 3.30 -6.55 14.96
CA THR A 849 3.84 -6.64 16.33
C THR A 849 3.63 -8.01 16.95
N LYS A 850 2.64 -8.79 16.51
CA LYS A 850 2.28 -10.07 17.13
C LYS A 850 3.24 -11.18 16.75
N ASP A 851 3.54 -11.33 15.47
CA ASP A 851 4.36 -12.44 14.94
C ASP A 851 5.61 -11.99 14.15
N SER A 852 5.94 -10.70 14.18
CA SER A 852 7.11 -10.13 13.50
C SER A 852 7.10 -10.35 11.99
N PHE A 853 5.94 -10.62 11.40
CA PHE A 853 5.79 -10.82 9.97
C PHE A 853 5.86 -9.48 9.23
N ILE A 854 6.66 -9.42 8.16
CA ILE A 854 6.77 -8.23 7.31
C ILE A 854 5.58 -8.23 6.33
N LEU A 855 4.67 -7.26 6.46
CA LEU A 855 3.54 -7.11 5.55
C LEU A 855 3.94 -6.51 4.19
N THR A 856 4.84 -5.53 4.20
CA THR A 856 5.34 -4.89 2.98
C THR A 856 6.66 -4.19 3.21
N THR A 857 7.44 -4.02 2.14
CA THR A 857 8.68 -3.26 2.09
C THR A 857 8.61 -2.32 0.89
N GLN A 858 8.87 -1.04 1.09
CA GLN A 858 8.78 0.00 0.05
C GLN A 858 10.03 0.88 0.06
N ASP A 859 10.42 1.37 -1.12
CA ASP A 859 11.61 2.19 -1.32
C ASP A 859 11.40 3.38 -2.27
N VAL A 860 12.24 4.41 -2.11
CA VAL A 860 12.37 5.56 -3.00
C VAL A 860 13.84 5.97 -3.13
N TYR A 861 14.22 6.41 -4.33
CA TYR A 861 15.59 6.83 -4.66
C TYR A 861 15.60 8.15 -5.43
N GLY A 862 16.59 9.01 -5.17
CA GLY A 862 16.83 10.23 -5.94
C GLY A 862 18.31 10.62 -6.01
N GLU A 863 18.71 11.21 -7.14
CA GLU A 863 20.03 11.79 -7.38
C GLU A 863 19.96 13.32 -7.30
N ASN A 864 21.01 13.94 -6.75
CA ASN A 864 21.12 15.36 -6.42
C ASN A 864 19.87 15.96 -5.78
N PRO A 865 19.32 15.34 -4.71
CA PRO A 865 18.00 15.69 -4.24
C PRO A 865 17.99 17.05 -3.53
N ASP A 866 17.38 18.04 -4.17
CA ASP A 866 17.02 19.29 -3.52
C ASP A 866 15.81 19.10 -2.58
N LEU A 867 15.49 20.11 -1.75
CA LEU A 867 14.41 20.03 -0.77
C LEU A 867 13.04 19.70 -1.40
N GLN A 868 12.76 20.17 -2.62
CA GLN A 868 11.51 19.85 -3.31
C GLN A 868 11.48 18.38 -3.75
N GLN A 869 12.61 17.87 -4.24
CA GLN A 869 12.76 16.48 -4.63
C GLN A 869 12.67 15.55 -3.42
N ILE A 870 13.28 15.88 -2.28
CA ILE A 870 13.18 15.09 -1.04
C ILE A 870 11.72 15.03 -0.57
N ARG A 871 11.03 16.18 -0.51
CA ARG A 871 9.61 16.24 -0.15
C ARG A 871 8.76 15.36 -1.07
N TYR A 872 9.02 15.41 -2.38
CA TYR A 872 8.34 14.58 -3.36
C TYR A 872 8.59 13.08 -3.15
N LEU A 873 9.84 12.67 -2.89
CA LEU A 873 10.20 11.28 -2.63
C LEU A 873 9.51 10.75 -1.36
N CYS A 874 9.57 11.51 -0.26
CA CYS A 874 8.93 11.17 1.00
C CYS A 874 7.40 11.06 0.86
N LYS A 875 6.78 11.98 0.11
CA LYS A 875 5.35 11.91 -0.21
C LYS A 875 4.99 10.67 -1.01
N GLY A 876 5.79 10.34 -2.02
CA GLY A 876 5.62 9.14 -2.84
C GLY A 876 5.72 7.87 -2.00
N LEU A 877 6.69 7.79 -1.08
CA LEU A 877 6.86 6.64 -0.19
C LEU A 877 5.64 6.42 0.72
N ALA A 878 5.09 7.49 1.29
CA ALA A 878 3.89 7.42 2.13
C ALA A 878 2.67 6.89 1.35
N VAL A 879 2.49 7.33 0.11
CA VAL A 879 1.39 6.85 -0.74
C VAL A 879 1.58 5.39 -1.13
N LYS A 880 2.79 4.97 -1.53
CA LYS A 880 3.10 3.56 -1.84
C LYS A 880 2.73 2.63 -0.68
N ILE A 881 3.02 3.04 0.55
CA ILE A 881 2.66 2.30 1.76
C ILE A 881 1.13 2.17 1.91
N CYS A 882 0.38 3.25 1.67
CA CYS A 882 -1.07 3.22 1.75
C CYS A 882 -1.71 2.31 0.69
N ASP A 883 -1.19 2.35 -0.55
CA ASP A 883 -1.68 1.52 -1.66
C ASP A 883 -1.46 0.02 -1.40
N GLU A 884 -0.38 -0.33 -0.70
CA GLU A 884 -0.04 -1.72 -0.34
C GLU A 884 -0.88 -2.28 0.81
N LEU A 885 -1.69 -1.43 1.47
CA LEU A 885 -2.58 -1.78 2.59
C LEU A 885 -3.99 -1.24 2.31
N PRO A 886 -4.67 -1.78 1.27
CA PRO A 886 -5.91 -1.20 0.77
C PRO A 886 -7.06 -1.38 1.77
N LEU A 887 -7.81 -0.31 1.97
CA LEU A 887 -9.10 -0.34 2.63
C LEU A 887 -10.10 -0.96 1.66
N LEU A 888 -10.74 -2.08 2.02
CA LEU A 888 -11.66 -2.81 1.16
C LEU A 888 -12.81 -3.34 1.98
N GLU A 889 -13.99 -3.41 1.37
CA GLU A 889 -15.17 -4.01 1.98
C GLU A 889 -15.46 -5.38 1.37
N GLY A 890 -15.89 -6.34 2.19
CA GLY A 890 -16.25 -7.68 1.75
C GLY A 890 -17.38 -8.29 2.59
N LYS A 891 -17.68 -9.56 2.31
CA LYS A 891 -18.69 -10.35 3.02
C LYS A 891 -18.14 -11.67 3.55
N VAL A 892 -18.67 -12.10 4.69
CA VAL A 892 -18.47 -13.44 5.25
C VAL A 892 -19.20 -14.44 4.36
N LEU A 893 -18.46 -15.32 3.71
CA LEU A 893 -19.03 -16.38 2.89
C LEU A 893 -19.52 -17.55 3.76
N LYS A 894 -18.68 -17.99 4.71
CA LYS A 894 -18.99 -19.16 5.55
C LYS A 894 -18.15 -19.16 6.82
N ILE A 895 -18.70 -19.68 7.91
CA ILE A 895 -17.98 -19.92 9.17
C ILE A 895 -17.86 -21.43 9.35
N LYS A 896 -16.65 -21.93 9.62
CA LYS A 896 -16.36 -23.35 9.89
C LYS A 896 -15.51 -23.45 11.16
N GLY A 897 -16.14 -23.73 12.30
CA GLY A 897 -15.45 -23.75 13.58
C GLY A 897 -14.82 -22.38 13.85
N LYS A 898 -13.49 -22.32 14.01
CA LYS A 898 -12.75 -21.08 14.24
C LYS A 898 -12.31 -20.35 12.95
N ASP A 899 -12.52 -20.95 11.78
CA ASP A 899 -12.11 -20.37 10.50
C ASP A 899 -13.27 -19.63 9.83
N ILE A 900 -13.03 -18.40 9.41
CA ILE A 900 -14.00 -17.53 8.75
C ILE A 900 -13.57 -17.35 7.29
N LEU A 901 -14.43 -17.73 6.36
CA LEU A 901 -14.21 -17.62 4.92
C LEU A 901 -14.74 -16.27 4.43
N LEU A 902 -13.92 -15.52 3.71
CA LEU A 902 -14.20 -14.14 3.28
C LEU A 902 -14.21 -14.00 1.76
N SER A 903 -15.00 -13.06 1.24
CA SER A 903 -15.16 -12.80 -0.20
C SER A 903 -13.96 -12.12 -0.87
N LEU A 904 -12.95 -11.69 -0.11
CA LEU A 904 -11.74 -11.05 -0.63
C LEU A 904 -10.56 -12.02 -0.60
N GLY A 905 -9.69 -11.91 -1.60
CA GLY A 905 -8.51 -12.76 -1.82
C GLY A 905 -7.40 -11.99 -2.53
N GLU A 906 -6.32 -12.67 -2.91
CA GLU A 906 -5.07 -12.07 -3.40
C GLU A 906 -5.26 -11.07 -4.56
N LYS A 907 -6.15 -11.37 -5.51
CA LYS A 907 -6.43 -10.48 -6.66
C LYS A 907 -6.93 -9.08 -6.26
N HIS A 908 -7.41 -8.93 -5.03
CA HIS A 908 -7.92 -7.67 -4.51
C HIS A 908 -6.84 -6.87 -3.76
N GLY A 909 -5.62 -7.40 -3.62
CA GLY A 909 -4.50 -6.72 -2.95
C GLY A 909 -4.43 -6.92 -1.43
N ILE A 910 -5.23 -7.83 -0.86
CA ILE A 910 -5.14 -8.17 0.57
C ILE A 910 -4.00 -9.16 0.85
N LYS A 911 -3.39 -9.08 2.02
CA LYS A 911 -2.20 -9.84 2.42
C LYS A 911 -2.44 -10.67 3.68
N LYS A 912 -1.66 -11.74 3.81
CA LYS A 912 -1.60 -12.53 5.05
C LYS A 912 -1.16 -11.62 6.19
N GLY A 913 -1.80 -11.77 7.35
CA GLY A 913 -1.51 -10.96 8.53
C GLY A 913 -2.32 -9.66 8.63
N MET A 914 -2.94 -9.18 7.54
CA MET A 914 -3.85 -8.02 7.61
C MET A 914 -5.05 -8.31 8.51
N GLN A 915 -5.56 -7.26 9.14
CA GLN A 915 -6.73 -7.31 10.02
C GLN A 915 -7.97 -6.74 9.33
N LEU A 916 -9.14 -7.09 9.85
CA LEU A 916 -10.44 -6.63 9.38
C LEU A 916 -11.43 -6.53 10.54
N ILE A 917 -12.44 -5.69 10.37
CA ILE A 917 -13.52 -5.46 11.34
C ILE A 917 -14.83 -5.97 10.74
N PHE A 918 -15.53 -6.82 11.49
CA PHE A 918 -16.93 -7.16 11.22
C PHE A 918 -17.83 -6.09 11.82
N PHE A 919 -18.87 -5.71 11.08
CA PHE A 919 -19.82 -4.69 11.53
C PHE A 919 -21.25 -5.02 11.09
N GLN A 920 -22.20 -4.47 11.82
CA GLN A 920 -23.62 -4.49 11.46
C GLN A 920 -24.12 -3.06 11.30
N GLU A 921 -24.72 -2.76 10.14
CA GLU A 921 -25.43 -1.50 9.92
C GLU A 921 -26.79 -1.56 10.62
N ASN A 922 -27.11 -0.50 11.36
CA ASN A 922 -28.38 -0.29 12.03
C ASN A 922 -29.49 0.12 11.05
N GLU A 923 -30.73 0.25 11.53
CA GLU A 923 -31.85 0.69 10.69
C GLU A 923 -31.52 2.02 10.00
N PRO A 924 -31.75 2.12 8.66
CA PRO A 924 -31.51 3.35 7.94
C PRO A 924 -32.40 4.45 8.53
N ILE A 925 -31.76 5.57 8.87
CA ILE A 925 -32.46 6.78 9.28
C ILE A 925 -33.07 7.35 7.99
N ILE A 926 -34.38 7.17 7.84
CA ILE A 926 -35.13 7.71 6.71
C ILE A 926 -35.79 8.99 7.17
N ASP A 927 -35.55 10.07 6.44
CA ASP A 927 -36.32 11.30 6.55
C ASP A 927 -37.77 11.01 6.09
N PRO A 928 -38.78 11.02 6.98
CA PRO A 928 -40.17 10.76 6.64
C PRO A 928 -40.84 11.86 5.80
N ASP A 929 -40.28 13.08 5.74
CA ASP A 929 -40.85 14.17 4.93
C ASP A 929 -40.32 14.14 3.50
N THR A 930 -39.04 13.77 3.32
CA THR A 930 -38.40 13.70 1.99
C THR A 930 -38.26 12.29 1.43
N GLY A 931 -38.46 11.26 2.26
CA GLY A 931 -38.22 9.86 1.92
C GLY A 931 -36.75 9.49 1.77
N ASN A 932 -35.82 10.41 2.04
CA ASN A 932 -34.39 10.20 1.82
C ASN A 932 -33.74 9.44 2.97
N GLU A 933 -32.88 8.50 2.65
CA GLU A 933 -32.02 7.83 3.62
C GLU A 933 -30.86 8.75 4.03
N LEU A 934 -30.85 9.20 5.28
CA LEU A 934 -29.77 9.96 5.93
C LEU A 934 -28.60 9.03 6.37
N GLY A 935 -28.86 7.72 6.30
CA GLY A 935 -27.94 6.59 6.47
C GLY A 935 -28.09 5.88 7.80
N ALA A 936 -27.15 5.00 8.15
CA ALA A 936 -27.23 4.15 9.34
C ALA A 936 -25.98 4.24 10.21
N ASP A 937 -26.15 4.12 11.54
CA ASP A 937 -25.07 3.79 12.45
C ASP A 937 -24.53 2.38 12.17
N ALA A 938 -23.31 2.09 12.61
CA ALA A 938 -22.74 0.75 12.52
C ALA A 938 -22.06 0.33 13.83
N ASP A 939 -22.40 -0.86 14.30
CA ASP A 939 -21.82 -1.45 15.50
C ASP A 939 -20.65 -2.36 15.11
N GLU A 940 -19.50 -2.20 15.77
CA GLU A 940 -18.35 -3.11 15.64
C GLU A 940 -18.64 -4.41 16.37
N LEU A 941 -18.59 -5.53 15.65
CA LEU A 941 -18.90 -6.85 16.18
C LEU A 941 -17.65 -7.67 16.52
N GLY A 942 -16.48 -7.31 15.97
CA GLY A 942 -15.22 -7.98 16.30
C GLY A 942 -14.15 -7.84 15.22
N ILE A 943 -12.90 -8.18 15.60
CA ILE A 943 -11.71 -8.07 14.75
C ILE A 943 -11.18 -9.45 14.37
N ALA A 944 -10.87 -9.67 13.09
CA ALA A 944 -10.21 -10.89 12.60
C ALA A 944 -8.92 -10.59 11.82
N ARG A 945 -8.09 -11.63 11.67
CA ARG A 945 -6.79 -11.59 10.97
C ARG A 945 -6.72 -12.62 9.87
N ILE A 946 -6.24 -12.23 8.69
CA ILE A 946 -6.04 -13.12 7.53
C ILE A 946 -4.94 -14.15 7.81
N GLN A 947 -5.29 -15.43 7.76
CA GLN A 947 -4.37 -16.56 7.96
C GLN A 947 -3.91 -17.19 6.65
N LYS A 948 -4.82 -17.27 5.67
CA LYS A 948 -4.58 -17.95 4.39
C LYS A 948 -5.25 -17.20 3.24
N LEU A 949 -4.54 -17.06 2.13
CA LEU A 949 -5.02 -16.37 0.92
C LEU A 949 -5.23 -17.36 -0.22
N MET A 950 -6.30 -17.14 -0.97
CA MET A 950 -6.55 -17.74 -2.27
C MET A 950 -6.72 -16.62 -3.29
N PRO A 951 -6.63 -16.88 -4.60
CA PRO A 951 -6.74 -15.84 -5.62
C PRO A 951 -8.02 -15.00 -5.51
N LYS A 952 -9.16 -15.62 -5.14
CA LYS A 952 -10.47 -14.96 -5.12
C LYS A 952 -11.09 -14.80 -3.72
N TYR A 953 -10.60 -15.49 -2.70
CA TYR A 953 -11.17 -15.51 -1.34
C TYR A 953 -10.06 -15.73 -0.29
N SER A 954 -10.39 -15.65 1.00
CA SER A 954 -9.41 -15.83 2.07
C SER A 954 -10.02 -16.44 3.33
N TYR A 955 -9.15 -16.93 4.21
CA TYR A 955 -9.50 -17.44 5.53
C TYR A 955 -8.94 -16.51 6.60
N SER A 956 -9.77 -16.16 7.56
CA SER A 956 -9.40 -15.39 8.75
C SER A 956 -9.75 -16.11 10.04
N LYS A 957 -9.15 -15.64 11.13
CA LYS A 957 -9.47 -16.04 12.51
C LYS A 957 -9.66 -14.80 13.36
N LEU A 958 -10.62 -14.84 14.28
CA LEU A 958 -10.81 -13.76 15.25
C LEU A 958 -9.57 -13.53 16.11
N VAL A 959 -9.34 -12.26 16.46
CA VAL A 959 -8.28 -11.84 17.38
C VAL A 959 -8.69 -12.18 18.82
N ASN A 960 -9.97 -12.00 19.17
CA ASN A 960 -10.55 -12.38 20.46
C ASN A 960 -11.64 -13.45 20.28
N SER A 961 -11.60 -14.53 21.05
CA SER A 961 -12.48 -15.69 20.84
C SER A 961 -13.92 -15.51 21.33
N ASN A 962 -14.18 -14.50 22.18
CA ASN A 962 -15.50 -14.26 22.76
C ASN A 962 -16.50 -13.62 21.77
N ASP A 963 -16.01 -13.12 20.63
CA ASP A 963 -16.83 -12.44 19.62
C ASP A 963 -17.45 -13.42 18.60
N MET A 964 -17.20 -14.73 18.73
CA MET A 964 -17.67 -15.76 17.77
C MET A 964 -19.19 -15.90 17.73
N ASP A 965 -19.88 -15.72 18.86
CA ASP A 965 -21.32 -16.00 18.98
C ASP A 965 -22.20 -14.98 18.21
N MET A 966 -21.59 -13.90 17.72
CA MET A 966 -22.28 -12.83 17.00
C MET A 966 -22.10 -12.89 15.47
N LEU A 967 -21.25 -13.78 14.95
CA LEU A 967 -20.92 -13.81 13.52
C LEU A 967 -21.80 -14.76 12.71
N GLU A 968 -22.31 -14.27 11.57
CA GLU A 968 -23.14 -15.04 10.65
C GLU A 968 -22.67 -14.94 9.20
N SER A 969 -23.08 -15.91 8.36
CA SER A 969 -22.85 -15.85 6.92
C SER A 969 -23.62 -14.68 6.30
N GLY A 970 -22.99 -13.96 5.38
CA GLY A 970 -23.56 -12.77 4.74
C GLY A 970 -23.19 -11.45 5.42
N MET A 971 -22.63 -11.47 6.64
CA MET A 971 -22.14 -10.27 7.32
C MET A 971 -21.10 -9.52 6.52
N ARG A 972 -21.07 -8.20 6.67
CA ARG A 972 -20.11 -7.31 6.02
C ARG A 972 -18.89 -7.10 6.90
N PHE A 973 -17.76 -6.83 6.26
CA PHE A 973 -16.52 -6.49 6.93
C PHE A 973 -15.75 -5.45 6.14
N VAL A 974 -14.88 -4.71 6.83
CA VAL A 974 -13.90 -3.81 6.22
C VAL A 974 -12.49 -4.22 6.61
N MET A 975 -11.54 -4.14 5.67
CA MET A 975 -10.11 -4.28 5.96
C MET A 975 -9.63 -3.08 6.78
N LYS A 976 -8.86 -3.33 7.83
CA LYS A 976 -8.22 -2.27 8.64
C LYS A 976 -7.06 -1.63 7.90
#